data_AF-A0A259ADR8-F1
#
_entry.id   AF-A0A259ADR8-F1
#
_cell.length_a   1.000
_cell.length_b   1.000
_cell.length_c   1.000
_cell.angle_alpha   90.00
_cell.angle_beta   90.00
_cell.angle_gamma   90.00
#
_symmetry.space_group_name_H-M   'P 1'
#
loop_
_entity.id
_entity.type
_entity.pdbx_description
1 polymer ?
#
loop_
_entity_poly.entity_id
_entity_poly.type
_entity_poly.pdbx_seq_one_letter_code
_entity_poly.pdbx_strand_id
1 'polypeptide(L)'
;MPFLGSQTLFPSGLISFASGQTTATATLRLGIADGNFGAAEDGLGYSFGLRLGATGTVTTAITDSASGGVGVTERYYTIQGGGGTFTFQYDMYSIPDRADIYVNGVLAQTTGRQVSGTGTLTIGGSILPPATSVRVVMTGTDPGTAWDYKVNYIPGLTADIAAYVNVIVPDPSQLDLAQLSKDVYLGRSTGNDSYVPYGQDLEFAGLRVQAYRNADTSEVVFAVRGTHDADWEVFVKNWLTNTSFATGFANFSLSTAVALTSDYVGSVAKSLNLTGDDITMTGHSLGGAIAQLVAKGAGVNAVVFDAPGAGQLFSNLSSELAPVKGLGTGGTSSNIRLRGDQVSLIGQAIGTQVTLTSPYADTIANLGANHDLDKMIDRLQANAPTTSVGANFASIFSTALDFAVLRNPVYAAGAFTLSLVVDAAATYLLDPGGTTTFELTLRAGSPAFRAITLFQVDDVATYYVSAFTSGSWIAPQPVMPGATFAAPSGATGLRFSAVGSDGSYTVLPNSFFFQLGFASAGRAEIDLTTRSVSYAHDIDGNRSADLLWQSDAGQAATWLLDGGAILKTGFTGPANGAAWRIAGSGDFNADARSDMVWINNQGQAAVWLSDDLDIYRSDLIGTPNGVGWRVRAIGDVNGDTRDDIIWQNQAGQAAIWFMDGLSYTGAIALGTPNGGNWIVRGVADLNADGRGDIIWQDSAGKAVAWLMDATSVQSAVTLGVISASGGTNWTIRGFGDFNNDTRDDIVWQDDNGQAVVWLMNGANVTASIAIGTANGAEWNIRQVADLNEDGHADLVWQNHEGQAVEWLLTKTNFATRFASIGGANGSNWSIVTNNENKTQGDLDGDGRADLVWADANGQAVLWRMNGANVIAGEKIGDSLGADWHLRSSDDISGDGLADLIWQNAQGQTVAWIMHDNGVAAAAAVGGQLGAQWRVMATGDLNGDGMADIVVQNGITGEAVAWLMNGTTITSARAIGGANGPDWQVRAMGDINGDGSDDIIWENTGGQAAVWLTQGAQILAASLVGGANGASFDIAGVADLNADGREEIIWEAANGQAGVWFMNGTNITSAAPIGHANGSGWHVADIGDFNADGLDDLAWRDSGGQAVIWTMNELNILTAGIAGGRNGAEWEIV
;
A
#
# COMPACT_ATOMS: atom_id res chain seq x y z
N MET A 1 -4.70 25.77 75.53
CA MET A 1 -5.29 24.42 75.63
C MET A 1 -6.66 24.45 74.98
N PRO A 2 -7.20 23.29 74.58
CA PRO A 2 -7.23 22.69 73.25
C PRO A 2 -8.38 23.21 72.34
N PHE A 3 -8.26 22.94 71.03
CA PHE A 3 -9.27 22.97 69.96
C PHE A 3 -10.41 24.00 69.99
N LEU A 4 -10.35 24.97 69.06
CA LEU A 4 -11.43 25.38 68.15
C LEU A 4 -10.82 26.28 67.07
N GLY A 5 -11.30 26.16 65.83
CA GLY A 5 -10.71 26.77 64.65
C GLY A 5 -10.58 28.29 64.71
N SER A 6 -9.51 28.80 64.09
CA SER A 6 -9.46 30.20 63.67
C SER A 6 -8.66 30.32 62.38
N GLN A 7 -9.37 30.73 61.35
CA GLN A 7 -8.83 31.42 60.18
C GLN A 7 -7.87 32.53 60.63
N THR A 8 -6.67 32.58 60.07
CA THR A 8 -5.93 33.84 60.03
C THR A 8 -6.53 34.67 58.90
N LEU A 9 -7.58 35.43 59.22
CA LEU A 9 -8.15 36.45 58.34
C LEU A 9 -7.08 37.51 58.05
N PHE A 10 -6.55 37.55 56.82
CA PHE A 10 -5.93 38.78 56.31
C PHE A 10 -7.05 39.79 56.01
N PRO A 11 -6.85 41.09 56.28
CA PRO A 11 -7.89 42.09 56.07
C PRO A 11 -8.20 42.22 54.57
N SER A 12 -9.47 42.05 54.21
CA SER A 12 -9.99 42.35 52.88
C SER A 12 -9.81 43.84 52.55
N GLY A 13 -9.02 44.16 51.52
CA GLY A 13 -8.93 45.51 50.96
C GLY A 13 -9.92 45.69 49.79
N LEU A 14 -10.56 46.87 49.72
CA LEU A 14 -11.53 47.21 48.68
C LEU A 14 -10.80 47.79 47.45
N ILE A 15 -11.01 47.21 46.26
CA ILE A 15 -10.70 47.84 44.97
C ILE A 15 -12.01 48.36 44.37
N SER A 16 -12.06 49.65 44.06
CA SER A 16 -13.23 50.31 43.45
C SER A 16 -12.95 50.73 42.00
N PHE A 17 -13.83 50.35 41.08
CA PHE A 17 -13.82 50.80 39.67
C PHE A 17 -14.81 51.96 39.50
N ALA A 18 -14.47 52.98 38.72
CA ALA A 18 -15.37 54.08 38.40
C ALA A 18 -16.15 53.84 37.09
N SER A 19 -17.44 54.20 37.08
CA SER A 19 -18.32 54.17 35.91
C SER A 19 -17.67 54.77 34.65
N GLY A 20 -17.70 54.01 33.54
CA GLY A 20 -17.15 54.42 32.24
C GLY A 20 -15.70 54.03 31.93
N GLN A 21 -14.95 53.40 32.86
CA GLN A 21 -13.62 52.87 32.56
C GLN A 21 -13.68 51.48 31.88
N THR A 22 -12.80 51.27 30.89
CA THR A 22 -12.58 49.96 30.27
C THR A 22 -11.38 49.20 30.87
N THR A 23 -10.50 49.85 31.67
CA THR A 23 -9.32 49.26 32.36
C THR A 23 -8.84 50.08 33.61
N ALA A 24 -8.28 49.43 34.66
CA ALA A 24 -7.63 50.05 35.85
C ALA A 24 -6.53 49.16 36.50
N THR A 25 -5.60 49.72 37.31
CA THR A 25 -4.45 49.00 37.95
C THR A 25 -4.28 49.35 39.45
N ALA A 26 -4.01 48.38 40.33
CA ALA A 26 -3.79 48.56 41.78
C ALA A 26 -2.51 47.88 42.30
N THR A 27 -1.88 48.41 43.36
CA THR A 27 -0.61 47.89 43.93
C THR A 27 -0.76 47.54 45.41
N LEU A 28 -0.44 46.31 45.80
CA LEU A 28 -0.41 45.82 47.20
C LEU A 28 1.05 45.81 47.70
N ARG A 29 1.32 46.30 48.93
CA ARG A 29 2.64 46.18 49.59
C ARG A 29 2.53 45.31 50.84
N LEU A 30 3.31 44.24 50.91
CA LEU A 30 3.48 43.39 52.09
C LEU A 30 4.87 43.62 52.69
N GLY A 31 4.95 43.91 53.99
CA GLY A 31 6.21 43.98 54.71
C GLY A 31 6.30 42.84 55.73
N ILE A 32 7.43 42.15 55.79
CA ILE A 32 7.72 41.12 56.80
C ILE A 32 8.83 41.66 57.70
N ALA A 33 8.63 41.61 59.02
CA ALA A 33 9.63 41.96 60.02
C ALA A 33 10.49 40.74 60.38
N ASP A 34 11.82 40.91 60.29
CA ASP A 34 12.96 40.21 60.94
C ASP A 34 12.76 38.76 61.43
N GLY A 35 13.57 37.74 61.11
CA GLY A 35 14.87 37.63 60.45
C GLY A 35 15.39 36.18 60.57
N ASN A 36 16.39 35.84 59.75
CA ASN A 36 17.14 34.57 59.62
C ASN A 36 16.54 33.46 58.75
N PHE A 37 16.89 33.54 57.47
CA PHE A 37 17.12 32.39 56.59
C PHE A 37 18.46 31.70 56.92
N GLY A 38 18.47 30.37 56.93
CA GLY A 38 19.64 29.53 56.71
C GLY A 38 19.35 28.63 55.49
N ALA A 39 20.30 28.58 54.56
CA ALA A 39 20.15 28.15 53.17
C ALA A 39 19.47 26.77 52.93
N ALA A 40 18.48 26.76 52.04
CA ALA A 40 18.19 25.67 51.12
C ALA A 40 17.73 26.30 49.79
N GLU A 41 18.35 25.89 48.70
CA GLU A 41 17.92 26.21 47.34
C GLU A 41 16.50 25.65 47.15
N ASP A 42 15.52 26.53 47.00
CA ASP A 42 14.42 26.42 46.03
C ASP A 42 13.48 27.62 46.22
N GLY A 43 13.45 28.47 45.20
CA GLY A 43 12.69 29.72 45.19
C GLY A 43 11.19 29.46 45.06
N LEU A 44 10.49 29.30 46.18
CA LEU A 44 9.03 29.34 46.20
C LEU A 44 8.53 30.78 46.36
N GLY A 45 8.13 31.38 45.22
CA GLY A 45 7.39 32.64 45.18
C GLY A 45 5.89 32.41 45.44
N TYR A 46 5.33 33.09 46.45
CA TYR A 46 3.89 33.10 46.75
C TYR A 46 3.12 33.98 45.75
N SER A 47 1.95 33.55 45.27
CA SER A 47 1.06 34.33 44.39
C SER A 47 -0.34 34.54 44.99
N PHE A 48 -0.95 35.70 44.74
CA PHE A 48 -2.25 36.14 45.30
C PHE A 48 -3.29 36.31 44.17
N GLY A 49 -4.50 35.78 44.33
CA GLY A 49 -5.60 35.90 43.35
C GLY A 49 -6.74 36.83 43.82
N LEU A 50 -7.20 37.73 42.94
CA LEU A 50 -8.25 38.72 43.22
C LEU A 50 -9.56 38.34 42.49
N ARG A 51 -10.70 38.28 43.17
CA ARG A 51 -11.99 37.87 42.59
C ARG A 51 -12.92 39.08 42.38
N LEU A 52 -13.22 39.39 41.12
CA LEU A 52 -14.24 40.39 40.74
C LEU A 52 -15.62 39.73 40.69
N GLY A 53 -16.52 40.11 41.59
CA GLY A 53 -17.92 39.72 41.53
C GLY A 53 -18.78 40.93 41.18
N ALA A 54 -19.39 40.95 39.99
CA ALA A 54 -20.38 41.97 39.66
C ALA A 54 -21.52 41.42 38.79
N THR A 55 -22.74 41.68 39.25
CA THR A 55 -24.00 41.54 38.51
C THR A 55 -24.34 42.88 37.86
N GLY A 56 -24.21 42.98 36.52
CA GLY A 56 -24.68 44.13 35.73
C GLY A 56 -25.05 43.69 34.31
N THR A 57 -26.19 44.15 33.80
CA THR A 57 -26.75 43.75 32.49
C THR A 57 -26.04 44.45 31.34
N VAL A 58 -25.49 43.69 30.38
CA VAL A 58 -24.87 44.22 29.15
C VAL A 58 -25.96 44.55 28.13
N THR A 59 -26.05 45.81 27.68
CA THR A 59 -26.95 46.19 26.57
C THR A 59 -26.44 45.67 25.22
N THR A 60 -27.34 45.42 24.28
CA THR A 60 -27.04 44.83 22.95
C THR A 60 -26.14 45.73 22.09
N ALA A 61 -25.10 45.13 21.51
CA ALA A 61 -24.26 45.77 20.48
C ALA A 61 -25.08 46.08 19.22
N ILE A 62 -24.69 47.11 18.46
CA ILE A 62 -25.32 47.47 17.19
C ILE A 62 -24.36 47.15 16.05
N THR A 63 -24.83 46.47 15.02
CA THR A 63 -24.12 46.31 13.75
C THR A 63 -25.10 46.53 12.60
N ASP A 64 -24.76 47.41 11.64
CA ASP A 64 -25.61 47.74 10.49
C ASP A 64 -24.76 48.15 9.28
N SER A 65 -25.33 48.07 8.07
CA SER A 65 -24.66 48.48 6.83
C SER A 65 -25.67 48.99 5.80
N ALA A 66 -25.23 49.85 4.87
CA ALA A 66 -26.03 50.30 3.74
C ALA A 66 -25.16 50.73 2.56
N SER A 67 -25.79 50.79 1.39
CA SER A 67 -25.25 51.28 0.13
C SER A 67 -26.13 52.36 -0.48
N GLY A 68 -25.57 53.23 -1.31
CA GLY A 68 -26.32 54.32 -1.93
C GLY A 68 -25.53 55.11 -2.97
N GLY A 69 -26.11 56.23 -3.43
CA GLY A 69 -25.52 57.07 -4.46
C GLY A 69 -25.93 58.55 -4.32
N VAL A 70 -26.20 59.21 -5.45
CA VAL A 70 -26.43 60.68 -5.54
C VAL A 70 -27.55 61.16 -4.61
N GLY A 71 -27.29 62.21 -3.86
CA GLY A 71 -28.22 62.82 -2.91
C GLY A 71 -27.74 62.74 -1.45
N VAL A 72 -28.64 63.06 -0.52
CA VAL A 72 -28.37 62.96 0.92
C VAL A 72 -29.08 61.73 1.47
N THR A 73 -28.32 60.81 2.06
CA THR A 73 -28.88 59.68 2.81
C THR A 73 -28.60 59.86 4.29
N GLU A 74 -29.66 59.82 5.10
CA GLU A 74 -29.57 59.92 6.56
C GLU A 74 -30.04 58.62 7.22
N ARG A 75 -29.29 58.12 8.21
CA ARG A 75 -29.71 56.98 9.03
C ARG A 75 -29.50 57.28 10.50
N TYR A 76 -30.46 56.86 11.33
CA TYR A 76 -30.52 57.18 12.76
C TYR A 76 -30.39 55.89 13.58
N TYR A 77 -29.51 55.94 14.58
CA TYR A 77 -29.27 54.87 15.55
C TYR A 77 -29.56 55.39 16.95
N THR A 78 -30.29 54.62 17.75
CA THR A 78 -30.56 54.98 19.15
C THR A 78 -29.72 54.10 20.07
N ILE A 79 -28.79 54.71 20.81
CA ILE A 79 -27.93 54.03 21.77
C ILE A 79 -28.67 53.92 23.10
N GLN A 80 -29.01 52.70 23.48
CA GLN A 80 -29.88 52.40 24.64
C GLN A 80 -29.11 52.23 25.97
N GLY A 81 -27.78 52.12 25.95
CA GLY A 81 -26.95 51.83 27.14
C GLY A 81 -25.66 52.66 27.23
N GLY A 82 -25.17 52.83 28.46
CA GLY A 82 -24.09 53.77 28.80
C GLY A 82 -22.67 53.37 28.34
N GLY A 83 -21.85 54.39 28.08
CA GLY A 83 -20.40 54.39 27.87
C GLY A 83 -19.85 53.27 26.99
N GLY A 84 -19.67 53.51 25.69
CA GLY A 84 -19.13 52.53 24.73
C GLY A 84 -18.42 53.20 23.55
N THR A 85 -17.95 52.40 22.58
CA THR A 85 -17.28 52.92 21.37
C THR A 85 -18.16 52.70 20.14
N PHE A 86 -18.44 53.77 19.39
CA PHE A 86 -19.18 53.73 18.12
C PHE A 86 -18.22 53.93 16.96
N THR A 87 -18.24 53.03 15.98
CA THR A 87 -17.37 53.01 14.82
C THR A 87 -18.18 52.98 13.54
N PHE A 88 -17.86 53.87 12.60
CA PHE A 88 -18.46 53.96 11.26
C PHE A 88 -17.35 53.78 10.22
N GLN A 89 -17.48 52.77 9.37
CA GLN A 89 -16.54 52.43 8.32
C GLN A 89 -17.24 52.64 6.97
N TYR A 90 -16.58 53.30 6.01
CA TYR A 90 -17.16 53.60 4.71
C TYR A 90 -16.22 53.18 3.57
N ASP A 91 -16.81 52.95 2.40
CA ASP A 91 -16.16 52.82 1.09
C ASP A 91 -16.90 53.68 0.05
N MET A 92 -16.20 54.57 -0.64
CA MET A 92 -16.80 55.53 -1.59
C MET A 92 -16.20 55.33 -2.99
N TYR A 93 -17.01 54.92 -3.96
CA TYR A 93 -16.57 54.44 -5.26
C TYR A 93 -16.44 55.59 -6.27
N SER A 94 -15.19 55.85 -6.67
CA SER A 94 -14.75 56.61 -7.86
C SER A 94 -15.08 58.11 -7.90
N ILE A 95 -16.18 58.59 -7.33
CA ILE A 95 -16.54 60.02 -7.27
C ILE A 95 -16.59 60.47 -5.80
N PRO A 96 -15.92 61.57 -5.41
CA PRO A 96 -15.81 61.96 -3.99
C PRO A 96 -17.15 62.28 -3.30
N ASP A 97 -17.39 61.64 -2.15
CA ASP A 97 -18.58 61.82 -1.30
C ASP A 97 -18.20 62.28 0.12
N ARG A 98 -19.16 62.81 0.89
CA ARG A 98 -18.91 63.26 2.28
C ARG A 98 -19.71 62.45 3.30
N ALA A 99 -19.05 62.05 4.39
CA ALA A 99 -19.68 61.40 5.54
C ALA A 99 -19.59 62.27 6.80
N ASP A 100 -20.73 62.51 7.43
CA ASP A 100 -20.85 63.24 8.70
C ASP A 100 -21.59 62.39 9.73
N ILE A 101 -21.10 62.38 10.97
CA ILE A 101 -21.74 61.72 12.11
C ILE A 101 -22.13 62.77 13.13
N TYR A 102 -23.43 62.86 13.41
CA TYR A 102 -24.00 63.74 14.40
C TYR A 102 -24.42 62.93 15.63
N VAL A 103 -24.13 63.45 16.82
CA VAL A 103 -24.60 62.91 18.09
C VAL A 103 -25.56 63.92 18.71
N ASN A 104 -26.81 63.50 18.94
CA ASN A 104 -27.91 64.35 19.40
C ASN A 104 -28.05 65.67 18.60
N GLY A 105 -27.80 65.60 17.28
CA GLY A 105 -27.90 66.73 16.37
C GLY A 105 -26.65 67.61 16.25
N VAL A 106 -25.59 67.35 17.03
CA VAL A 106 -24.32 68.08 16.96
C VAL A 106 -23.29 67.27 16.16
N LEU A 107 -22.58 67.90 15.23
CA LEU A 107 -21.56 67.23 14.42
C LEU A 107 -20.42 66.73 15.32
N ALA A 108 -20.25 65.41 15.40
CA ALA A 108 -19.28 64.75 16.28
C ALA A 108 -18.04 64.27 15.52
N GLN A 109 -18.22 63.72 14.32
CA GLN A 109 -17.14 63.32 13.42
C GLN A 109 -17.51 63.61 11.97
N THR A 110 -16.52 63.89 11.12
CA THR A 110 -16.73 64.20 9.70
C THR A 110 -15.48 63.89 8.89
N THR A 111 -15.64 63.54 7.62
CA THR A 111 -14.53 63.53 6.65
C THR A 111 -14.05 64.95 6.29
N GLY A 112 -14.82 65.99 6.64
CA GLY A 112 -14.50 67.42 6.49
C GLY A 112 -14.54 67.95 5.05
N ARG A 113 -14.39 67.06 4.06
CA ARG A 113 -14.44 67.29 2.62
C ARG A 113 -14.98 66.03 1.91
N GLN A 114 -15.25 66.14 0.62
CA GLN A 114 -15.54 64.98 -0.21
C GLN A 114 -14.28 64.10 -0.36
N VAL A 115 -14.43 62.79 -0.22
CA VAL A 115 -13.35 61.79 -0.27
C VAL A 115 -13.78 60.57 -1.11
N SER A 116 -12.82 59.86 -1.70
CA SER A 116 -13.02 58.57 -2.36
C SER A 116 -12.15 57.49 -1.71
N GLY A 117 -12.59 56.23 -1.76
CA GLY A 117 -11.94 55.08 -1.11
C GLY A 117 -12.45 54.78 0.31
N THR A 118 -11.77 53.88 1.01
CA THR A 118 -12.19 53.37 2.33
C THR A 118 -11.69 54.21 3.50
N GLY A 119 -12.45 54.26 4.61
CA GLY A 119 -12.06 54.96 5.83
C GLY A 119 -12.89 54.60 7.06
N THR A 120 -12.50 55.12 8.23
CA THR A 120 -13.20 54.87 9.50
C THR A 120 -13.27 56.12 10.37
N LEU A 121 -14.45 56.41 10.90
CA LEU A 121 -14.72 57.46 11.90
C LEU A 121 -15.15 56.80 13.22
N THR A 122 -14.54 57.20 14.34
CA THR A 122 -14.81 56.61 15.66
C THR A 122 -15.19 57.69 16.69
N ILE A 123 -16.20 57.39 17.50
CA ILE A 123 -16.59 58.16 18.68
C ILE A 123 -16.27 57.27 19.90
N GLY A 124 -15.26 57.66 20.68
CA GLY A 124 -14.81 56.90 21.86
C GLY A 124 -14.38 57.81 23.02
N GLY A 125 -14.50 57.30 24.25
CA GLY A 125 -13.89 57.90 25.45
C GLY A 125 -14.76 58.81 26.32
N SER A 126 -16.05 59.00 26.02
CA SER A 126 -16.97 59.79 26.86
C SER A 126 -18.34 59.11 27.00
N ILE A 127 -18.94 59.19 28.20
CA ILE A 127 -20.20 58.53 28.53
C ILE A 127 -21.32 59.18 27.70
N LEU A 128 -21.77 58.49 26.64
CA LEU A 128 -22.98 58.88 25.92
C LEU A 128 -24.21 58.56 26.80
N PRO A 129 -25.12 59.52 27.04
CA PRO A 129 -26.32 59.28 27.84
C PRO A 129 -27.23 58.20 27.23
N PRO A 130 -28.04 57.51 28.04
CA PRO A 130 -29.07 56.60 27.53
C PRO A 130 -30.04 57.30 26.56
N ALA A 131 -30.48 56.60 25.52
CA ALA A 131 -31.30 57.10 24.42
C ALA A 131 -30.62 58.16 23.51
N THR A 132 -29.28 58.19 23.48
CA THR A 132 -28.54 59.05 22.55
C THR A 132 -28.83 58.69 21.10
N SER A 133 -29.19 59.69 20.29
CA SER A 133 -29.43 59.55 18.86
C SER A 133 -28.15 59.84 18.08
N VAL A 134 -27.63 58.84 17.37
CA VAL A 134 -26.53 58.99 16.43
C VAL A 134 -27.11 59.03 15.02
N ARG A 135 -26.91 60.14 14.32
CA ARG A 135 -27.32 60.32 12.93
C ARG A 135 -26.10 60.30 12.03
N VAL A 136 -26.06 59.34 11.11
CA VAL A 136 -25.07 59.31 10.03
C VAL A 136 -25.68 59.94 8.79
N VAL A 137 -24.93 60.85 8.15
CA VAL A 137 -25.33 61.55 6.93
C VAL A 137 -24.28 61.33 5.86
N MET A 138 -24.69 60.74 4.74
CA MET A 138 -23.89 60.58 3.53
C MET A 138 -24.40 61.56 2.48
N THR A 139 -23.51 62.33 1.85
CA THR A 139 -23.88 63.32 0.82
C THR A 139 -23.05 63.13 -0.44
N GLY A 140 -23.72 62.79 -1.54
CA GLY A 140 -23.16 62.80 -2.89
C GLY A 140 -23.82 63.86 -3.76
N THR A 141 -23.04 64.75 -4.35
CA THR A 141 -23.55 65.91 -5.10
C THR A 141 -23.59 65.72 -6.60
N ASP A 142 -22.88 64.71 -7.13
CA ASP A 142 -22.60 64.59 -8.55
C ASP A 142 -23.32 63.37 -9.15
N PRO A 143 -23.94 63.48 -10.35
CA PRO A 143 -24.56 62.35 -11.03
C PRO A 143 -23.55 61.23 -11.33
N GLY A 144 -23.59 60.13 -10.56
CA GLY A 144 -22.72 58.96 -10.74
C GLY A 144 -22.02 58.45 -9.48
N THR A 145 -22.19 59.10 -8.33
CA THR A 145 -21.63 58.65 -7.03
C THR A 145 -22.26 57.33 -6.57
N ALA A 146 -21.44 56.44 -6.00
CA ALA A 146 -21.87 55.21 -5.34
C ALA A 146 -21.00 54.94 -4.09
N TRP A 147 -21.59 54.44 -3.01
CA TRP A 147 -20.88 54.20 -1.75
C TRP A 147 -21.51 53.07 -0.92
N ASP A 148 -20.71 52.47 -0.03
CA ASP A 148 -21.08 51.48 0.98
C ASP A 148 -20.59 51.91 2.38
N TYR A 149 -21.29 51.51 3.44
CA TYR A 149 -20.78 51.67 4.82
C TYR A 149 -21.23 50.57 5.78
N LYS A 150 -20.50 50.46 6.90
CA LYS A 150 -20.80 49.62 8.07
C LYS A 150 -20.66 50.40 9.39
N VAL A 151 -21.58 50.17 10.32
CA VAL A 151 -21.60 50.72 11.68
C VAL A 151 -21.40 49.60 12.70
N ASN A 152 -20.64 49.85 13.76
CA ASN A 152 -20.51 48.98 14.93
C ASN A 152 -20.51 49.77 16.25
N TYR A 153 -21.24 49.32 17.28
CA TYR A 153 -21.20 49.90 18.63
C TYR A 153 -20.93 48.84 19.71
N ILE A 154 -19.92 49.08 20.55
CA ILE A 154 -19.52 48.21 21.66
C ILE A 154 -19.75 48.93 23.00
N PRO A 155 -20.70 48.48 23.86
CA PRO A 155 -20.97 49.10 25.16
C PRO A 155 -19.94 48.75 26.24
N GLY A 156 -19.82 49.60 27.27
CA GLY A 156 -18.93 49.48 28.44
C GLY A 156 -19.70 49.48 29.77
N LEU A 157 -18.98 49.51 30.91
CA LEU A 157 -19.56 49.24 32.24
C LEU A 157 -20.40 50.39 32.79
N THR A 158 -21.58 50.05 33.34
CA THR A 158 -22.62 51.02 33.76
C THR A 158 -22.63 51.36 35.26
N ALA A 159 -21.87 50.67 36.13
CA ALA A 159 -21.80 50.94 37.57
C ALA A 159 -20.47 50.50 38.23
N ASP A 160 -20.18 51.05 39.42
CA ASP A 160 -18.99 50.76 40.22
C ASP A 160 -19.05 49.35 40.86
N ILE A 161 -17.92 48.63 40.87
CA ILE A 161 -17.81 47.23 41.37
C ILE A 161 -16.80 47.16 42.52
N ALA A 162 -17.08 46.33 43.55
CA ALA A 162 -16.14 45.98 44.62
C ALA A 162 -15.72 44.49 44.54
N ALA A 163 -14.43 44.22 44.76
CA ALA A 163 -13.82 42.88 44.70
C ALA A 163 -13.26 42.43 46.06
N TYR A 164 -13.23 41.11 46.31
CA TYR A 164 -12.67 40.48 47.52
C TYR A 164 -11.54 39.49 47.16
N VAL A 165 -10.59 39.26 48.08
CA VAL A 165 -9.41 38.37 47.93
C VAL A 165 -9.48 37.24 48.97
N ASN A 166 -9.29 35.98 48.57
CA ASN A 166 -9.18 34.81 49.45
C ASN A 166 -7.85 34.07 49.23
N VAL A 167 -7.31 33.43 50.26
CA VAL A 167 -6.04 32.63 50.26
C VAL A 167 -6.36 31.17 50.61
N ILE A 168 -5.80 30.18 49.88
CA ILE A 168 -5.99 28.72 50.11
C ILE A 168 -4.63 28.00 50.13
N VAL A 169 -4.48 26.98 50.99
CA VAL A 169 -3.31 26.07 51.14
C VAL A 169 -3.75 24.62 50.78
N PRO A 170 -2.99 23.79 50.03
CA PRO A 170 -3.30 22.43 49.61
C PRO A 170 -3.03 21.42 50.73
N ASP A 171 -3.76 20.30 50.66
CA ASP A 171 -3.74 19.21 51.62
C ASP A 171 -2.56 18.25 51.34
N PRO A 172 -1.63 18.03 52.30
CA PRO A 172 -0.49 17.13 52.14
C PRO A 172 -0.85 15.69 51.73
N SER A 173 -2.03 15.20 52.10
CA SER A 173 -2.46 13.82 51.79
C SER A 173 -2.65 13.55 50.30
N GLN A 174 -3.05 14.57 49.52
CA GLN A 174 -3.25 14.44 48.07
C GLN A 174 -1.92 14.33 47.32
N LEU A 175 -0.88 14.95 47.87
CA LEU A 175 0.47 14.90 47.30
C LEU A 175 1.07 13.50 47.41
N ASP A 176 0.89 12.86 48.56
CA ASP A 176 1.34 11.49 48.76
C ASP A 176 0.65 10.51 47.79
N LEU A 177 -0.66 10.65 47.59
CA LEU A 177 -1.42 9.81 46.65
C LEU A 177 -1.00 10.03 45.18
N ALA A 178 -0.69 11.28 44.80
CA ALA A 178 -0.17 11.60 43.46
C ALA A 178 1.20 10.97 43.23
N GLN A 179 2.08 11.01 44.24
CA GLN A 179 3.39 10.38 44.17
C GLN A 179 3.28 8.87 44.04
N LEU A 180 2.40 8.21 44.81
CA LEU A 180 2.14 6.77 44.66
C LEU A 180 1.59 6.39 43.27
N SER A 181 0.70 7.22 42.71
CA SER A 181 0.21 7.05 41.34
C SER A 181 1.34 7.17 40.30
N LYS A 182 2.26 8.11 40.52
CA LYS A 182 3.45 8.32 39.68
C LYS A 182 4.42 7.15 39.76
N ASP A 183 4.66 6.63 40.94
CA ASP A 183 5.59 5.52 41.11
C ASP A 183 5.09 4.28 40.38
N VAL A 184 3.80 3.94 40.52
CA VAL A 184 3.19 2.85 39.73
C VAL A 184 3.22 3.14 38.22
N TYR A 185 2.95 4.40 37.81
CA TYR A 185 3.01 4.84 36.41
C TYR A 185 4.40 4.62 35.80
N LEU A 186 5.47 5.01 36.52
CA LEU A 186 6.87 4.86 36.14
C LEU A 186 7.43 3.44 36.38
N GLY A 187 6.60 2.50 36.83
CA GLY A 187 7.02 1.14 37.17
C GLY A 187 7.95 1.04 38.38
N ARG A 188 8.00 2.07 39.22
CA ARG A 188 8.79 2.14 40.45
C ARG A 188 7.98 1.56 41.62
N SER A 189 8.59 0.66 42.38
CA SER A 189 8.03 0.12 43.63
C SER A 189 8.59 0.85 44.86
N THR A 190 8.80 2.16 44.73
CA THR A 190 9.42 3.01 45.76
C THR A 190 8.37 3.98 46.27
N GLY A 191 7.53 3.59 47.22
CA GLY A 191 6.60 4.53 47.84
C GLY A 191 7.33 5.66 48.59
N ASN A 192 6.61 6.72 48.98
CA ASN A 192 7.18 7.80 49.81
C ASN A 192 7.52 7.30 51.24
N ASP A 193 8.30 8.04 52.03
CA ASP A 193 8.72 7.64 53.39
C ASP A 193 7.55 7.25 54.32
N SER A 194 6.35 7.79 54.06
CA SER A 194 5.11 7.50 54.80
C SER A 194 4.35 6.24 54.33
N TYR A 195 4.61 5.74 53.11
CA TYR A 195 3.88 4.64 52.46
C TYR A 195 4.82 3.58 51.91
N VAL A 196 4.75 2.36 52.46
CA VAL A 196 5.63 1.25 52.07
C VAL A 196 4.86 0.25 51.19
N PRO A 197 5.43 -0.25 50.08
CA PRO A 197 4.80 -1.29 49.27
C PRO A 197 4.40 -2.52 50.09
N TYR A 198 3.24 -3.10 49.80
CA TYR A 198 2.72 -4.28 50.47
C TYR A 198 2.28 -5.34 49.44
N GLY A 199 2.80 -6.57 49.60
CA GLY A 199 2.49 -7.70 48.72
C GLY A 199 3.25 -7.69 47.40
N GLN A 200 2.94 -8.64 46.52
CA GLN A 200 3.38 -8.59 45.12
C GLN A 200 2.36 -7.83 44.30
N ASP A 201 2.86 -6.98 43.41
CA ASP A 201 2.07 -6.20 42.47
C ASP A 201 1.27 -7.13 41.56
N LEU A 202 0.05 -6.71 41.21
CA LEU A 202 -0.65 -7.29 40.07
C LEU A 202 0.00 -6.72 38.82
N GLU A 203 0.74 -7.55 38.09
CA GLU A 203 1.22 -7.23 36.74
C GLU A 203 0.58 -8.21 35.75
N PHE A 204 -0.26 -7.68 34.85
CA PHE A 204 -0.89 -8.50 33.81
C PHE A 204 -0.88 -7.75 32.49
N ALA A 205 -0.08 -8.28 31.57
CA ALA A 205 0.12 -7.83 30.20
C ALA A 205 0.57 -6.35 30.03
N GLY A 206 0.61 -5.54 31.09
CA GLY A 206 1.03 -4.13 31.11
C GLY A 206 0.18 -3.26 32.05
N LEU A 207 -0.95 -3.80 32.54
CA LEU A 207 -1.67 -3.31 33.73
C LEU A 207 -0.78 -3.56 34.93
N ARG A 208 -0.63 -2.53 35.78
CA ARG A 208 0.00 -2.67 37.09
C ARG A 208 -0.86 -2.09 38.20
N VAL A 209 -1.03 -2.85 39.28
CA VAL A 209 -1.71 -2.39 40.50
C VAL A 209 -0.86 -2.75 41.71
N GLN A 210 -0.48 -1.75 42.50
CA GLN A 210 0.33 -1.92 43.71
C GLN A 210 -0.46 -1.46 44.93
N ALA A 211 -0.41 -2.25 46.01
CA ALA A 211 -0.87 -1.82 47.32
C ALA A 211 0.30 -1.22 48.12
N TYR A 212 0.05 -0.10 48.78
CA TYR A 212 0.96 0.56 49.70
C TYR A 212 0.31 0.67 51.08
N ARG A 213 1.07 0.48 52.14
CA ARG A 213 0.60 0.61 53.51
C ARG A 213 1.21 1.84 54.15
N ASN A 214 0.36 2.69 54.71
CA ASN A 214 0.79 3.82 55.52
C ASN A 214 1.40 3.31 56.83
N ALA A 215 2.63 3.73 57.13
CA ALA A 215 3.34 3.31 58.34
C ALA A 215 2.70 3.84 59.63
N ASP A 216 1.99 4.97 59.55
CA ASP A 216 1.47 5.71 60.70
C ASP A 216 -0.05 5.57 60.89
N THR A 217 -0.82 5.40 59.81
CA THR A 217 -2.30 5.46 59.86
C THR A 217 -3.00 4.11 59.63
N SER A 218 -2.26 3.04 59.32
CA SER A 218 -2.78 1.71 58.91
C SER A 218 -3.62 1.71 57.63
N GLU A 219 -3.75 2.84 56.93
CA GLU A 219 -4.38 2.95 55.62
C GLU A 219 -3.63 2.13 54.57
N VAL A 220 -4.38 1.49 53.68
CA VAL A 220 -3.86 0.79 52.51
C VAL A 220 -4.33 1.51 51.25
N VAL A 221 -3.36 2.03 50.49
CA VAL A 221 -3.59 2.73 49.23
C VAL A 221 -3.31 1.77 48.07
N PHE A 222 -4.29 1.57 47.19
CA PHE A 222 -4.09 0.86 45.94
C PHE A 222 -3.87 1.88 44.81
N ALA A 223 -2.67 1.90 44.25
CA ALA A 223 -2.32 2.75 43.12
C ALA A 223 -2.35 1.95 41.81
N VAL A 224 -3.09 2.47 40.82
CA VAL A 224 -3.34 1.82 39.53
C VAL A 224 -2.57 2.56 38.42
N ARG A 225 -1.83 1.80 37.59
CA ARG A 225 -1.03 2.33 36.49
C ARG A 225 -1.87 2.99 35.41
N GLY A 226 -1.46 4.19 34.98
CA GLY A 226 -1.92 4.86 33.77
C GLY A 226 -1.08 4.54 32.52
N THR A 227 -1.27 5.28 31.43
CA THR A 227 -0.58 5.07 30.14
C THR A 227 0.81 5.73 30.09
N HIS A 228 1.91 4.96 30.06
CA HIS A 228 3.28 5.45 29.92
C HIS A 228 4.00 4.70 28.78
N ASP A 229 4.38 5.41 27.72
CA ASP A 229 4.86 4.88 26.43
C ASP A 229 5.89 3.75 26.51
N ALA A 230 5.55 2.63 25.86
CA ALA A 230 6.17 2.04 24.66
C ALA A 230 5.68 0.59 24.54
N ASP A 231 5.60 -0.15 25.65
CA ASP A 231 5.22 -1.57 25.67
C ASP A 231 4.19 -1.93 26.77
N TRP A 232 2.99 -1.34 26.66
CA TRP A 232 1.70 -2.05 26.90
C TRP A 232 1.00 -2.30 25.55
N GLU A 233 1.80 -2.11 24.48
CA GLU A 233 1.78 -2.41 23.03
C GLU A 233 0.52 -2.11 22.22
N VAL A 234 -0.63 -2.54 22.70
CA VAL A 234 -1.89 -2.59 21.95
C VAL A 234 -3.05 -2.13 22.83
N PHE A 235 -2.74 -1.86 24.10
CA PHE A 235 -3.66 -1.50 25.17
C PHE A 235 -4.03 -0.01 25.09
N VAL A 236 -5.02 0.41 24.30
CA VAL A 236 -6.31 -0.30 24.12
C VAL A 236 -6.94 0.04 22.75
N LYS A 237 -6.19 0.08 21.63
CA LYS A 237 -6.78 0.47 20.32
C LYS A 237 -7.40 1.89 20.33
N ASN A 238 -6.66 2.81 20.95
CA ASN A 238 -6.55 4.29 20.81
C ASN A 238 -7.74 5.24 20.53
N TRP A 239 -8.99 4.79 20.42
CA TRP A 239 -10.18 5.66 20.58
C TRP A 239 -11.32 5.00 21.38
N LEU A 240 -11.35 3.66 21.40
CA LEU A 240 -12.46 2.85 21.92
C LEU A 240 -12.64 2.88 23.45
N THR A 241 -11.61 3.21 24.23
CA THR A 241 -11.75 3.37 25.70
C THR A 241 -12.35 4.72 26.04
N ASN A 242 -11.95 5.78 25.33
CA ASN A 242 -12.57 7.10 25.45
C ASN A 242 -14.04 7.06 25.01
N THR A 243 -14.37 6.27 23.97
CA THR A 243 -15.79 6.00 23.65
C THR A 243 -16.47 5.15 24.72
N SER A 244 -15.82 4.17 25.37
CA SER A 244 -16.39 3.49 26.53
C SER A 244 -16.79 4.47 27.65
N PHE A 245 -15.93 5.45 27.95
CA PHE A 245 -16.23 6.51 28.93
C PHE A 245 -17.31 7.49 28.47
N ALA A 246 -17.38 7.79 27.16
CA ALA A 246 -18.40 8.67 26.57
C ALA A 246 -19.78 8.02 26.37
N THR A 247 -19.81 6.70 26.10
CA THR A 247 -21.03 5.94 25.74
C THR A 247 -21.56 5.06 26.87
N GLY A 248 -20.75 4.81 27.90
CA GLY A 248 -21.08 3.91 29.00
C GLY A 248 -20.89 2.42 28.69
N PHE A 249 -20.45 2.00 27.50
CA PHE A 249 -20.24 0.59 27.16
C PHE A 249 -18.78 0.15 27.36
N ALA A 250 -18.54 -0.83 28.23
CA ALA A 250 -17.20 -1.33 28.49
C ALA A 250 -16.74 -2.32 27.42
N ASN A 251 -15.57 -2.10 26.82
CA ASN A 251 -14.93 -3.08 25.95
C ASN A 251 -14.26 -4.21 26.76
N PHE A 252 -13.86 -5.30 26.08
CA PHE A 252 -13.28 -6.49 26.72
C PHE A 252 -12.02 -6.19 27.53
N SER A 253 -11.12 -5.33 27.03
CA SER A 253 -9.88 -4.98 27.71
C SER A 253 -10.14 -4.17 28.99
N LEU A 254 -11.08 -3.21 28.94
CA LEU A 254 -11.49 -2.43 30.11
C LEU A 254 -12.23 -3.29 31.14
N SER A 255 -13.14 -4.16 30.70
CA SER A 255 -13.84 -5.13 31.56
C SER A 255 -12.84 -6.05 32.27
N THR A 256 -11.88 -6.61 31.54
CA THR A 256 -10.82 -7.47 32.09
C THR A 256 -9.94 -6.71 33.10
N ALA A 257 -9.52 -5.48 32.78
CA ALA A 257 -8.72 -4.68 33.70
C ALA A 257 -9.47 -4.34 35.00
N VAL A 258 -10.76 -4.00 34.91
CA VAL A 258 -11.62 -3.76 36.07
C VAL A 258 -11.81 -5.04 36.89
N ALA A 259 -12.04 -6.19 36.25
CA ALA A 259 -12.19 -7.47 36.92
C ALA A 259 -10.91 -7.88 37.67
N LEU A 260 -9.75 -7.84 37.02
CA LEU A 260 -8.47 -8.19 37.64
C LEU A 260 -8.11 -7.25 38.79
N THR A 261 -8.34 -5.94 38.62
CA THR A 261 -8.10 -4.95 39.70
C THR A 261 -9.03 -5.20 40.88
N SER A 262 -10.33 -5.46 40.61
CA SER A 262 -11.34 -5.80 41.60
C SER A 262 -10.96 -7.08 42.38
N ASP A 263 -10.59 -8.16 41.68
CA ASP A 263 -10.13 -9.40 42.31
C ASP A 263 -8.90 -9.19 43.19
N TYR A 264 -7.90 -8.44 42.70
CA TYR A 264 -6.70 -8.15 43.45
C TYR A 264 -7.00 -7.35 44.73
N VAL A 265 -7.75 -6.25 44.65
CA VAL A 265 -8.16 -5.45 45.81
C VAL A 265 -8.95 -6.31 46.81
N GLY A 266 -9.91 -7.10 46.33
CA GLY A 266 -10.71 -8.00 47.17
C GLY A 266 -9.86 -9.06 47.87
N SER A 267 -8.84 -9.60 47.20
CA SER A 267 -7.93 -10.59 47.77
C SER A 267 -7.04 -9.99 48.88
N VAL A 268 -6.47 -8.80 48.64
CA VAL A 268 -5.61 -8.10 49.61
C VAL A 268 -6.44 -7.67 50.81
N ALA A 269 -7.61 -7.07 50.60
CA ALA A 269 -8.52 -6.65 51.67
C ALA A 269 -8.92 -7.82 52.59
N LYS A 270 -9.23 -9.00 52.00
CA LYS A 270 -9.49 -10.23 52.77
C LYS A 270 -8.25 -10.71 53.54
N SER A 271 -7.07 -10.69 52.91
CA SER A 271 -5.83 -11.15 53.54
C SER A 271 -5.43 -10.32 54.76
N LEU A 272 -5.71 -9.02 54.73
CA LEU A 272 -5.38 -8.06 55.77
C LEU A 272 -6.54 -7.73 56.71
N ASN A 273 -7.72 -8.32 56.48
CA ASN A 273 -8.96 -8.04 57.22
C ASN A 273 -9.29 -6.53 57.24
N LEU A 274 -9.16 -5.88 56.08
CA LEU A 274 -9.43 -4.45 55.91
C LEU A 274 -10.93 -4.18 55.79
N THR A 275 -11.35 -3.03 56.30
CA THR A 275 -12.69 -2.46 56.08
C THR A 275 -12.58 -1.23 55.18
N GLY A 276 -13.72 -0.73 54.68
CA GLY A 276 -13.71 0.35 53.69
C GLY A 276 -13.10 1.68 54.16
N ASP A 277 -13.00 1.91 55.47
CA ASP A 277 -12.32 3.06 56.06
C ASP A 277 -10.78 2.91 56.01
N ASP A 278 -10.28 1.69 55.83
CA ASP A 278 -8.85 1.37 55.77
C ASP A 278 -8.30 1.44 54.33
N ILE A 279 -9.16 1.68 53.32
CA ILE A 279 -8.80 1.53 51.90
C ILE A 279 -9.01 2.85 51.16
N THR A 280 -7.96 3.28 50.44
CA THR A 280 -8.02 4.38 49.48
C THR A 280 -7.50 3.91 48.12
N MET A 281 -8.20 4.31 47.06
CA MET A 281 -7.81 4.04 45.67
C MET A 281 -7.20 5.29 45.03
N THR A 282 -6.13 5.13 44.27
CA THR A 282 -5.50 6.23 43.51
C THR A 282 -5.00 5.77 42.15
N GLY A 283 -4.78 6.71 41.24
CA GLY A 283 -4.32 6.44 39.88
C GLY A 283 -4.36 7.68 39.00
N HIS A 284 -3.64 7.62 37.88
CA HIS A 284 -3.56 8.68 36.87
C HIS A 284 -4.16 8.23 35.54
N SER A 285 -4.77 9.15 34.78
CA SER A 285 -5.31 8.87 33.44
C SER A 285 -6.29 7.68 33.46
N LEU A 286 -6.15 6.72 32.53
CA LEU A 286 -6.94 5.49 32.49
C LEU A 286 -6.90 4.70 33.81
N GLY A 287 -5.74 4.65 34.47
CA GLY A 287 -5.59 4.00 35.77
C GLY A 287 -6.43 4.68 36.85
N GLY A 288 -6.55 6.01 36.79
CA GLY A 288 -7.46 6.77 37.63
C GLY A 288 -8.93 6.41 37.40
N ALA A 289 -9.36 6.22 36.16
CA ALA A 289 -10.74 5.83 35.87
C ALA A 289 -11.09 4.41 36.37
N ILE A 290 -10.17 3.46 36.21
CA ILE A 290 -10.29 2.10 36.78
C ILE A 290 -10.35 2.18 38.30
N ALA A 291 -9.49 2.98 38.93
CA ALA A 291 -9.49 3.20 40.37
C ALA A 291 -10.83 3.76 40.87
N GLN A 292 -11.45 4.71 40.15
CA GLN A 292 -12.77 5.24 40.48
C GLN A 292 -13.89 4.18 40.38
N LEU A 293 -13.87 3.34 39.35
CA LEU A 293 -14.87 2.27 39.17
C LEU A 293 -14.78 1.24 40.29
N VAL A 294 -13.58 0.76 40.58
CA VAL A 294 -13.34 -0.24 41.63
C VAL A 294 -13.64 0.35 43.01
N ALA A 295 -13.22 1.59 43.29
CA ALA A 295 -13.56 2.29 44.53
C ALA A 295 -15.08 2.42 44.72
N LYS A 296 -15.79 2.77 43.65
CA LYS A 296 -17.25 2.89 43.66
C LYS A 296 -17.94 1.54 43.89
N GLY A 297 -17.43 0.47 43.29
CA GLY A 297 -17.93 -0.90 43.49
C GLY A 297 -17.66 -1.43 44.90
N ALA A 298 -16.49 -1.10 45.43
CA ALA A 298 -16.07 -1.47 46.78
C ALA A 298 -16.77 -0.64 47.87
N GLY A 299 -17.17 0.59 47.56
CA GLY A 299 -17.72 1.55 48.51
C GLY A 299 -16.67 2.27 49.36
N VAL A 300 -15.45 2.46 48.84
CA VAL A 300 -14.27 3.02 49.52
C VAL A 300 -13.83 4.36 48.90
N ASN A 301 -12.85 5.05 49.52
CA ASN A 301 -12.40 6.37 49.04
C ASN A 301 -11.52 6.29 47.79
N ALA A 302 -11.59 7.31 46.94
CA ALA A 302 -10.71 7.47 45.79
C ALA A 302 -10.24 8.91 45.61
N VAL A 303 -8.95 9.09 45.35
CA VAL A 303 -8.37 10.36 44.88
C VAL A 303 -7.54 10.04 43.64
N VAL A 304 -7.97 10.55 42.49
CA VAL A 304 -7.39 10.22 41.19
C VAL A 304 -7.01 11.49 40.42
N PHE A 305 -6.20 11.31 39.39
CA PHE A 305 -5.52 12.39 38.70
C PHE A 305 -5.74 12.31 37.19
N ASP A 306 -6.18 13.41 36.56
CA ASP A 306 -6.48 13.53 35.12
C ASP A 306 -7.30 12.35 34.54
N ALA A 307 -8.21 11.78 35.35
CA ALA A 307 -8.97 10.60 34.94
C ALA A 307 -10.18 10.97 34.06
N PRO A 308 -10.50 10.20 33.00
CA PRO A 308 -11.79 10.33 32.32
C PRO A 308 -12.94 9.91 33.24
N GLY A 309 -14.14 10.43 32.97
CA GLY A 309 -15.34 10.16 33.76
C GLY A 309 -15.93 8.77 33.50
N ALA A 310 -15.93 7.92 34.53
CA ALA A 310 -16.39 6.52 34.43
C ALA A 310 -17.82 6.25 34.96
N GLY A 311 -18.59 7.29 35.29
CA GLY A 311 -19.87 7.15 35.99
C GLY A 311 -20.92 6.33 35.23
N GLN A 312 -20.96 6.43 33.91
CA GLN A 312 -21.91 5.69 33.07
C GLN A 312 -21.54 4.21 32.90
N LEU A 313 -20.28 3.83 33.07
CA LEU A 313 -19.80 2.45 32.96
C LEU A 313 -20.13 1.60 34.20
N PHE A 314 -20.33 2.24 35.36
CA PHE A 314 -20.51 1.55 36.63
C PHE A 314 -21.67 0.54 36.63
N SER A 315 -22.80 0.89 36.02
CA SER A 315 -23.94 -0.04 35.91
C SER A 315 -23.66 -1.25 35.04
N ASN A 316 -22.81 -1.08 34.03
CA ASN A 316 -22.54 -2.07 32.99
C ASN A 316 -21.41 -3.05 33.37
N LEU A 317 -20.59 -2.70 34.36
CA LEU A 317 -19.48 -3.52 34.89
C LEU A 317 -19.79 -4.15 36.26
N SER A 318 -21.08 -4.28 36.60
CA SER A 318 -21.49 -4.76 37.93
C SER A 318 -21.05 -6.19 38.25
N SER A 319 -20.84 -7.04 37.23
CA SER A 319 -20.30 -8.40 37.36
C SER A 319 -18.83 -8.41 37.74
N GLU A 320 -18.03 -7.58 37.08
CA GLU A 320 -16.58 -7.42 37.25
C GLU A 320 -16.25 -6.81 38.61
N LEU A 321 -17.18 -6.00 39.14
CA LEU A 321 -17.06 -5.36 40.46
C LEU A 321 -17.59 -6.23 41.61
N ALA A 322 -18.15 -7.41 41.34
CA ALA A 322 -18.64 -8.32 42.39
C ALA A 322 -17.59 -8.72 43.45
N PRO A 323 -16.31 -8.95 43.12
CA PRO A 323 -15.27 -9.37 44.08
C PRO A 323 -15.01 -8.38 45.24
N VAL A 324 -15.16 -7.07 45.00
CA VAL A 324 -14.94 -6.02 46.00
C VAL A 324 -16.22 -5.53 46.67
N LYS A 325 -17.39 -6.00 46.21
CA LYS A 325 -18.68 -5.48 46.66
C LYS A 325 -18.86 -5.66 48.17
N GLY A 326 -19.12 -4.55 48.87
CA GLY A 326 -19.43 -4.54 50.30
C GLY A 326 -18.23 -4.37 51.24
N LEU A 327 -17.05 -4.01 50.72
CA LEU A 327 -15.90 -3.62 51.55
C LEU A 327 -16.17 -2.34 52.36
N GLY A 328 -16.89 -1.36 51.78
CA GLY A 328 -17.27 -0.10 52.43
C GLY A 328 -18.72 0.30 52.20
N THR A 329 -19.18 1.32 52.93
CA THR A 329 -20.60 1.75 52.94
C THR A 329 -20.88 3.03 52.14
N GLY A 330 -19.90 3.62 51.46
CA GLY A 330 -20.11 4.79 50.61
C GLY A 330 -18.98 5.83 50.62
N GLY A 331 -17.77 5.41 50.24
CA GLY A 331 -16.62 6.30 50.13
C GLY A 331 -16.77 7.40 49.07
N THR A 332 -15.95 8.44 49.22
CA THR A 332 -15.92 9.62 48.35
C THR A 332 -14.91 9.45 47.23
N SER A 333 -15.20 10.01 46.05
CA SER A 333 -14.27 10.03 44.91
C SER A 333 -13.98 11.47 44.52
N SER A 334 -12.69 11.80 44.38
CA SER A 334 -12.21 13.09 43.91
C SER A 334 -11.29 12.91 42.71
N ASN A 335 -11.55 13.66 41.63
CA ASN A 335 -10.73 13.67 40.42
C ASN A 335 -10.05 15.04 40.28
N ILE A 336 -8.75 15.09 40.50
CA ILE A 336 -7.92 16.29 40.39
C ILE A 336 -7.37 16.33 38.96
N ARG A 337 -7.60 17.43 38.24
CA ARG A 337 -7.21 17.56 36.83
C ARG A 337 -6.55 18.88 36.50
N LEU A 338 -5.83 18.93 35.39
CA LEU A 338 -5.32 20.16 34.81
C LEU A 338 -6.34 20.77 33.81
N ARG A 339 -6.37 22.11 33.73
CA ARG A 339 -7.11 22.85 32.71
C ARG A 339 -6.39 22.67 31.38
N GLY A 340 -7.15 22.39 30.33
CA GLY A 340 -6.62 22.09 29.01
C GLY A 340 -6.44 20.60 28.76
N ASP A 341 -6.48 19.77 29.80
CA ASP A 341 -6.61 18.33 29.61
C ASP A 341 -8.03 18.00 29.11
N GLN A 342 -8.09 17.45 27.89
CA GLN A 342 -9.33 17.06 27.22
C GLN A 342 -9.77 15.64 27.61
N VAL A 343 -8.86 14.78 28.06
CA VAL A 343 -9.17 13.38 28.40
C VAL A 343 -10.04 13.31 29.65
N SER A 344 -9.73 14.10 30.68
CA SER A 344 -10.52 14.17 31.91
C SER A 344 -11.91 14.81 31.77
N LEU A 345 -12.27 15.30 30.58
CA LEU A 345 -13.60 15.82 30.24
C LEU A 345 -14.53 14.77 29.60
N ILE A 346 -13.99 13.61 29.23
CA ILE A 346 -14.74 12.56 28.55
C ILE A 346 -15.57 11.81 29.58
N GLY A 347 -16.88 11.67 29.34
CA GLY A 347 -17.78 10.94 30.24
C GLY A 347 -18.11 11.67 31.54
N GLN A 348 -19.00 11.08 32.34
CA GLN A 348 -19.43 11.67 33.62
C GLN A 348 -18.50 11.21 34.76
N ALA A 349 -17.87 12.15 35.48
CA ALA A 349 -17.01 11.81 36.60
C ALA A 349 -17.77 11.13 37.76
N ILE A 350 -17.12 10.17 38.42
CA ILE A 350 -17.60 9.60 39.68
C ILE A 350 -17.12 10.50 40.81
N GLY A 351 -18.04 11.18 41.50
CA GLY A 351 -17.71 12.06 42.63
C GLY A 351 -17.39 13.51 42.23
N THR A 352 -16.48 14.17 42.94
CA THR A 352 -16.15 15.59 42.75
C THR A 352 -14.98 15.76 41.78
N GLN A 353 -15.06 16.71 40.85
CA GLN A 353 -13.94 17.08 39.97
C GLN A 353 -13.32 18.42 40.41
N VAL A 354 -12.00 18.48 40.52
CA VAL A 354 -11.22 19.65 40.95
C VAL A 354 -10.26 20.03 39.82
N THR A 355 -10.38 21.23 39.25
CA THR A 355 -9.55 21.68 38.11
C THR A 355 -8.49 22.71 38.52
N LEU A 356 -7.24 22.44 38.16
CA LEU A 356 -6.05 23.28 38.37
C LEU A 356 -5.63 23.95 37.05
N THR A 357 -5.34 25.25 37.02
CA THR A 357 -5.00 25.98 35.78
C THR A 357 -3.62 25.61 35.22
N SER A 358 -3.48 25.51 33.88
CA SER A 358 -2.19 25.34 33.18
C SER A 358 -1.53 26.65 32.78
N PRO A 359 -0.19 26.80 32.92
CA PRO A 359 0.53 27.95 32.38
C PRO A 359 0.79 27.82 30.87
N TYR A 360 0.54 26.65 30.26
CA TYR A 360 0.58 26.45 28.82
C TYR A 360 -0.76 26.85 28.20
N ALA A 361 -0.73 27.45 27.01
CA ALA A 361 -1.96 27.78 26.28
C ALA A 361 -2.74 26.50 25.94
N ASP A 362 -4.08 26.54 26.08
CA ASP A 362 -5.03 25.48 25.69
C ASP A 362 -5.06 25.34 24.14
N THR A 363 -3.94 24.94 23.54
CA THR A 363 -3.81 24.62 22.13
C THR A 363 -3.63 23.11 21.97
N ILE A 364 -4.09 22.57 20.83
CA ILE A 364 -4.03 21.12 20.54
C ILE A 364 -2.61 20.56 20.68
N ALA A 365 -1.59 21.35 20.32
CA ALA A 365 -0.18 20.98 20.44
C ALA A 365 0.31 20.76 21.89
N ASN A 366 -0.42 21.24 22.90
CA ASN A 366 -0.04 21.16 24.31
C ASN A 366 -0.82 20.10 25.10
N LEU A 367 -1.64 19.25 24.45
CA LEU A 367 -2.48 18.26 25.13
C LEU A 367 -1.66 17.28 25.99
N GLY A 368 -0.59 16.69 25.44
CA GLY A 368 0.30 15.80 26.20
C GLY A 368 0.99 16.50 27.38
N ALA A 369 1.25 17.81 27.27
CA ALA A 369 1.85 18.58 28.36
C ALA A 369 0.87 18.88 29.50
N ASN A 370 -0.44 18.82 29.25
CA ASN A 370 -1.50 19.07 30.24
C ASN A 370 -2.04 17.77 30.87
N HIS A 371 -1.69 16.60 30.34
CA HIS A 371 -2.11 15.28 30.84
C HIS A 371 -0.97 14.56 31.59
N ASP A 372 -0.05 15.34 32.17
CA ASP A 372 1.22 14.88 32.73
C ASP A 372 1.21 15.03 34.26
N LEU A 373 1.32 13.89 34.94
CA LEU A 373 1.22 13.77 36.38
C LEU A 373 2.34 14.53 37.12
N ASP A 374 3.53 14.64 36.51
CA ASP A 374 4.68 15.33 37.13
C ASP A 374 4.38 16.81 37.33
N LYS A 375 3.84 17.44 36.29
CA LYS A 375 3.44 18.86 36.33
C LYS A 375 2.28 19.10 37.28
N MET A 376 1.40 18.10 37.43
CA MET A 376 0.29 18.20 38.35
C MET A 376 0.76 18.09 39.81
N ILE A 377 1.73 17.21 40.11
CA ILE A 377 2.41 17.14 41.41
C ILE A 377 3.06 18.47 41.77
N ASP A 378 3.83 19.06 40.85
CA ASP A 378 4.44 20.38 41.02
C ASP A 378 3.39 21.46 41.36
N ARG A 379 2.19 21.38 40.76
CA ARG A 379 1.10 22.33 41.02
C ARG A 379 0.36 22.10 42.33
N LEU A 380 0.19 20.84 42.74
CA LEU A 380 -0.35 20.51 44.06
C LEU A 380 0.59 21.00 45.15
N GLN A 381 1.91 20.91 44.93
CA GLN A 381 2.91 21.51 45.81
C GLN A 381 2.83 23.06 45.76
N ALA A 382 2.59 23.65 44.60
CA ALA A 382 2.55 25.10 44.39
C ALA A 382 1.24 25.84 44.80
N ASN A 383 0.28 25.19 45.48
CA ASN A 383 -0.84 25.85 46.18
C ASN A 383 -1.83 26.68 45.30
N ALA A 384 -2.12 26.34 44.03
CA ALA A 384 -2.96 27.18 43.15
C ALA A 384 -4.50 26.94 43.28
N PRO A 385 -5.37 27.93 43.61
CA PRO A 385 -6.83 27.74 43.65
C PRO A 385 -7.67 28.34 42.50
N THR A 386 -8.50 27.45 41.94
CA THR A 386 -9.80 27.42 41.17
C THR A 386 -10.65 28.66 40.76
N THR A 387 -11.42 28.59 39.64
CA THR A 387 -12.90 28.37 39.62
C THR A 387 -13.63 28.51 38.24
N SER A 388 -14.65 27.63 38.07
CA SER A 388 -15.84 27.65 37.18
C SER A 388 -15.83 26.86 35.85
N VAL A 389 -16.84 25.98 35.78
CA VAL A 389 -17.23 25.04 34.73
C VAL A 389 -17.95 25.79 33.61
N GLY A 390 -17.45 25.68 32.37
CA GLY A 390 -18.14 26.12 31.17
C GLY A 390 -18.46 24.91 30.30
N ALA A 391 -19.72 24.50 30.30
CA ALA A 391 -20.25 23.50 29.37
C ALA A 391 -20.14 24.05 27.93
N ASN A 392 -19.42 23.36 27.03
CA ASN A 392 -19.50 23.62 25.58
C ASN A 392 -18.90 22.50 24.70
N PHE A 393 -18.97 21.23 25.11
CA PHE A 393 -18.64 20.10 24.21
C PHE A 393 -19.60 18.90 24.31
N ALA A 394 -20.53 18.91 25.28
CA ALA A 394 -21.46 17.79 25.51
C ALA A 394 -22.62 17.71 24.49
N SER A 395 -22.79 18.66 23.57
CA SER A 395 -23.93 18.69 22.64
C SER A 395 -23.79 17.79 21.41
N ILE A 396 -22.65 17.11 21.22
CA ILE A 396 -22.43 16.25 20.05
C ILE A 396 -22.86 14.79 20.32
N PHE A 397 -22.95 14.37 21.59
CA PHE A 397 -23.17 12.95 21.94
C PHE A 397 -24.56 12.61 22.51
N SER A 398 -25.50 13.57 22.63
CA SER A 398 -26.77 13.35 23.36
C SER A 398 -27.98 12.97 22.52
N THR A 399 -27.85 12.65 21.23
CA THR A 399 -28.97 12.13 20.42
C THR A 399 -28.87 10.62 20.31
N ALA A 400 -29.87 9.93 20.88
CA ALA A 400 -30.01 8.49 20.89
C ALA A 400 -29.82 7.88 19.48
N LEU A 401 -28.83 7.01 19.34
CA LEU A 401 -28.53 6.24 18.14
C LEU A 401 -28.48 4.77 18.51
N ASP A 402 -29.27 3.95 17.82
CA ASP A 402 -29.21 2.50 17.91
C ASP A 402 -27.91 2.02 17.23
N PHE A 403 -27.00 1.43 18.02
CA PHE A 403 -25.74 0.87 17.52
C PHE A 403 -25.85 -0.64 17.31
N ALA A 404 -25.42 -1.13 16.14
CA ALA A 404 -25.11 -2.54 15.92
C ALA A 404 -23.58 -2.72 15.99
N VAL A 405 -23.10 -3.53 16.93
CA VAL A 405 -21.66 -3.78 17.16
C VAL A 405 -21.27 -5.13 16.58
N LEU A 406 -20.23 -5.16 15.73
CA LEU A 406 -19.57 -6.38 15.27
C LEU A 406 -18.81 -7.05 16.43
N ARG A 407 -19.03 -8.35 16.64
CA ARG A 407 -18.19 -9.16 17.54
C ARG A 407 -16.96 -9.61 16.76
N ASN A 408 -15.80 -9.15 17.19
CA ASN A 408 -14.46 -9.47 16.70
C ASN A 408 -14.20 -10.98 16.48
N PRO A 409 -14.00 -11.48 15.25
CA PRO A 409 -13.09 -12.57 14.98
C PRO A 409 -11.76 -12.00 14.43
N VAL A 410 -10.69 -12.74 14.71
CA VAL A 410 -9.31 -12.48 14.29
C VAL A 410 -9.21 -12.26 12.77
N TYR A 411 -8.31 -11.35 12.37
CA TYR A 411 -7.96 -10.98 10.99
C TYR A 411 -7.78 -12.20 10.07
N ALA A 412 -8.62 -12.26 9.04
CA ALA A 412 -8.42 -12.86 7.73
C ALA A 412 -9.25 -11.99 6.76
N ALA A 413 -8.75 -11.66 5.58
CA ALA A 413 -9.56 -10.92 4.61
C ALA A 413 -10.81 -11.77 4.29
N GLY A 414 -11.97 -11.12 4.10
CA GLY A 414 -13.20 -11.84 3.82
C GLY A 414 -14.46 -10.98 3.80
N ALA A 415 -15.45 -11.40 3.02
CA ALA A 415 -16.77 -10.78 2.95
C ALA A 415 -17.63 -11.17 4.18
N PHE A 416 -18.16 -10.19 4.91
CA PHE A 416 -19.05 -10.43 6.05
C PHE A 416 -20.46 -9.88 5.81
N THR A 417 -21.47 -10.73 5.97
CA THR A 417 -22.88 -10.31 5.88
C THR A 417 -23.42 -9.83 7.23
N LEU A 418 -23.88 -8.58 7.27
CA LEU A 418 -24.52 -7.95 8.41
C LEU A 418 -26.04 -7.87 8.21
N SER A 419 -26.81 -8.31 9.20
CA SER A 419 -28.27 -8.18 9.24
C SER A 419 -28.70 -7.12 10.25
N LEU A 420 -29.30 -6.03 9.78
CA LEU A 420 -29.71 -4.88 10.59
C LEU A 420 -31.20 -4.62 10.44
N VAL A 421 -31.82 -4.09 11.49
CA VAL A 421 -33.09 -3.38 11.37
C VAL A 421 -32.75 -1.89 11.32
N VAL A 422 -32.95 -1.28 10.16
CA VAL A 422 -32.60 0.12 9.89
C VAL A 422 -33.87 0.96 9.88
N ASP A 423 -33.80 2.17 10.42
CA ASP A 423 -34.80 3.19 10.19
C ASP A 423 -34.44 4.00 8.93
N ALA A 424 -35.34 4.91 8.51
CA ALA A 424 -34.98 5.86 7.46
C ALA A 424 -34.00 6.94 7.97
N ALA A 425 -33.59 6.93 9.23
CA ALA A 425 -32.53 7.78 9.75
C ALA A 425 -31.18 7.08 9.55
N ALA A 426 -30.15 7.55 10.26
CA ALA A 426 -28.80 7.17 9.97
C ALA A 426 -28.28 6.09 10.91
N THR A 427 -27.78 4.99 10.34
CA THR A 427 -27.18 3.86 11.04
C THR A 427 -25.66 3.98 11.01
N TYR A 428 -25.01 3.83 12.16
CA TYR A 428 -23.55 3.88 12.26
C TYR A 428 -22.99 2.48 12.21
N LEU A 429 -22.07 2.24 11.28
CA LEU A 429 -21.36 0.97 11.15
C LEU A 429 -19.91 1.12 11.56
N LEU A 430 -19.38 0.05 12.13
CA LEU A 430 -18.03 -0.03 12.65
C LEU A 430 -17.19 -0.93 11.75
N ASP A 431 -16.02 -0.45 11.38
CA ASP A 431 -15.00 -1.16 10.61
C ASP A 431 -14.27 -2.27 11.42
N PRO A 432 -13.99 -3.45 10.82
CA PRO A 432 -13.07 -4.45 11.38
C PRO A 432 -11.55 -4.17 11.21
N GLY A 433 -11.07 -3.28 10.32
CA GLY A 433 -9.69 -2.78 10.32
C GLY A 433 -9.10 -2.24 8.99
N GLY A 434 -8.14 -1.30 9.10
CA GLY A 434 -6.80 -1.35 8.49
C GLY A 434 -6.62 -1.26 6.98
N THR A 435 -7.63 -0.85 6.22
CA THR A 435 -7.54 -0.80 4.75
C THR A 435 -7.64 0.62 4.19
N THR A 436 -7.17 0.79 2.96
CA THR A 436 -7.38 2.02 2.18
C THR A 436 -8.79 2.06 1.56
N THR A 437 -9.46 0.91 1.42
CA THR A 437 -10.69 0.67 0.64
C THR A 437 -11.82 0.04 1.45
N PHE A 438 -13.03 0.55 1.25
CA PHE A 438 -14.25 -0.06 1.78
C PHE A 438 -15.31 -0.23 0.70
N GLU A 439 -15.96 -1.39 0.68
CA GLU A 439 -17.13 -1.65 -0.16
C GLU A 439 -18.28 -2.24 0.67
N LEU A 440 -19.48 -1.73 0.44
CA LEU A 440 -20.72 -2.10 1.09
C LEU A 440 -21.75 -2.44 0.02
N THR A 441 -22.25 -3.67 0.01
CA THR A 441 -23.23 -4.12 -1.00
C THR A 441 -24.48 -4.71 -0.36
N LEU A 442 -25.65 -4.34 -0.83
CA LEU A 442 -26.94 -4.77 -0.29
C LEU A 442 -27.41 -6.06 -0.94
N ARG A 443 -27.82 -7.03 -0.12
CA ARG A 443 -28.51 -8.23 -0.61
C ARG A 443 -29.94 -7.90 -1.05
N ALA A 444 -30.44 -8.71 -1.97
CA ALA A 444 -31.79 -8.58 -2.52
C ALA A 444 -32.86 -8.49 -1.41
N GLY A 445 -33.69 -7.44 -1.49
CA GLY A 445 -34.76 -7.18 -0.51
C GLY A 445 -34.42 -6.15 0.57
N SER A 446 -33.17 -5.67 0.63
CA SER A 446 -32.75 -4.61 1.55
C SER A 446 -33.17 -3.21 1.07
N PRO A 447 -33.43 -2.25 1.98
CA PRO A 447 -33.60 -0.84 1.62
C PRO A 447 -32.35 -0.28 0.94
N ALA A 448 -32.50 0.45 -0.17
CA ALA A 448 -31.38 1.09 -0.88
C ALA A 448 -30.66 2.13 0.00
N PHE A 449 -29.37 2.33 -0.28
CA PHE A 449 -28.60 3.42 0.33
C PHE A 449 -29.12 4.78 -0.14
N ARG A 450 -29.14 5.74 0.77
CA ARG A 450 -29.47 7.16 0.54
C ARG A 450 -28.24 8.05 0.71
N ALA A 451 -27.36 7.73 1.65
CA ALA A 451 -26.21 8.57 1.95
C ALA A 451 -25.13 7.81 2.73
N ILE A 452 -23.90 8.33 2.68
CA ILE A 452 -22.82 7.99 3.61
C ILE A 452 -22.15 9.27 4.12
N THR A 453 -21.84 9.32 5.41
CA THR A 453 -21.04 10.39 6.02
C THR A 453 -19.76 9.78 6.57
N LEU A 454 -18.63 10.29 6.10
CA LEU A 454 -17.29 9.84 6.44
C LEU A 454 -16.66 10.90 7.35
N PHE A 455 -16.20 10.51 8.53
CA PHE A 455 -15.77 11.47 9.56
C PHE A 455 -14.30 11.88 9.40
N GLN A 456 -13.91 12.95 10.08
CA GLN A 456 -12.52 13.41 10.10
C GLN A 456 -11.62 12.32 10.69
N VAL A 457 -10.53 12.03 9.97
CA VAL A 457 -9.43 11.16 10.38
C VAL A 457 -8.14 11.96 10.21
N ASP A 458 -7.19 11.75 11.12
CA ASP A 458 -5.87 12.37 11.02
C ASP A 458 -5.17 11.86 9.74
N ASP A 459 -4.46 12.75 9.05
CA ASP A 459 -3.79 12.50 7.78
C ASP A 459 -4.69 12.24 6.55
N VAL A 460 -6.02 12.15 6.70
CA VAL A 460 -6.97 12.08 5.56
C VAL A 460 -7.41 13.47 5.12
N ALA A 461 -7.04 13.86 3.90
CA ALA A 461 -7.40 15.13 3.31
C ALA A 461 -8.75 15.09 2.57
N THR A 462 -9.05 13.99 1.87
CA THR A 462 -10.27 13.81 1.08
C THR A 462 -10.69 12.34 1.07
N TYR A 463 -11.99 12.07 1.06
CA TYR A 463 -12.50 10.75 0.72
C TYR A 463 -12.98 10.72 -0.73
N TYR A 464 -12.75 9.64 -1.46
CA TYR A 464 -13.40 9.39 -2.73
C TYR A 464 -14.53 8.38 -2.51
N VAL A 465 -15.75 8.73 -2.92
CA VAL A 465 -16.95 7.92 -2.68
C VAL A 465 -17.65 7.61 -3.98
N SER A 466 -17.98 6.33 -4.20
CA SER A 466 -18.79 5.84 -5.31
C SER A 466 -20.04 5.11 -4.82
N ALA A 467 -21.05 5.00 -5.67
CA ALA A 467 -22.28 4.26 -5.43
C ALA A 467 -22.60 3.32 -6.60
N PHE A 468 -22.98 2.09 -6.29
CA PHE A 468 -23.42 1.13 -7.29
C PHE A 468 -24.92 1.29 -7.53
N THR A 469 -25.30 1.59 -8.76
CA THR A 469 -26.70 1.77 -9.16
C THR A 469 -26.90 1.28 -10.59
N SER A 470 -28.03 0.62 -10.85
CA SER A 470 -28.39 0.12 -12.19
C SER A 470 -27.37 -0.84 -12.83
N GLY A 471 -26.58 -1.55 -12.03
CA GLY A 471 -25.63 -2.57 -12.51
C GLY A 471 -24.20 -2.07 -12.74
N SER A 472 -23.86 -0.82 -12.38
CA SER A 472 -22.51 -0.29 -12.47
C SER A 472 -22.20 0.69 -11.33
N TRP A 473 -20.92 0.87 -11.02
CA TRP A 473 -20.45 1.95 -10.14
C TRP A 473 -20.47 3.29 -10.88
N ILE A 474 -20.76 4.37 -10.15
CA ILE A 474 -20.59 5.73 -10.69
C ILE A 474 -19.15 6.20 -10.47
N ALA A 475 -18.68 7.17 -11.26
CA ALA A 475 -17.34 7.73 -11.06
C ALA A 475 -17.14 8.26 -9.63
N PRO A 476 -16.03 7.94 -8.94
CA PRO A 476 -15.76 8.38 -7.57
C PRO A 476 -15.86 9.90 -7.42
N GLN A 477 -16.53 10.36 -6.36
CA GLN A 477 -16.70 11.78 -6.07
C GLN A 477 -15.88 12.16 -4.83
N PRO A 478 -15.13 13.29 -4.85
CA PRO A 478 -14.43 13.76 -3.68
C PRO A 478 -15.42 14.28 -2.64
N VAL A 479 -15.26 13.82 -1.40
CA VAL A 479 -16.08 14.11 -0.23
C VAL A 479 -15.13 14.51 0.88
N MET A 480 -15.22 15.77 1.30
CA MET A 480 -14.39 16.26 2.40
C MET A 480 -14.72 15.49 3.69
N PRO A 481 -13.73 15.20 4.55
CA PRO A 481 -14.02 14.61 5.84
C PRO A 481 -15.04 15.42 6.65
N GLY A 482 -16.02 14.74 7.22
CA GLY A 482 -17.17 15.32 7.90
C GLY A 482 -18.34 15.71 6.98
N ALA A 483 -18.20 15.60 5.65
CA ALA A 483 -19.29 15.83 4.70
C ALA A 483 -20.10 14.55 4.42
N THR A 484 -21.36 14.74 4.03
CA THR A 484 -22.27 13.64 3.65
C THR A 484 -22.34 13.54 2.12
N PHE A 485 -22.02 12.36 1.61
CA PHE A 485 -22.29 11.96 0.23
C PHE A 485 -23.75 11.52 0.09
N ALA A 486 -24.46 12.06 -0.90
CA ALA A 486 -25.82 11.66 -1.23
C ALA A 486 -25.80 10.61 -2.34
N ALA A 487 -26.22 9.38 -2.02
CA ALA A 487 -26.25 8.29 -2.98
C ALA A 487 -27.40 8.48 -4.00
N PRO A 488 -27.20 8.10 -5.28
CA PRO A 488 -28.28 8.09 -6.27
C PRO A 488 -29.46 7.20 -5.85
N SER A 489 -30.66 7.53 -6.33
CA SER A 489 -31.85 6.72 -6.06
C SER A 489 -31.64 5.28 -6.53
N GLY A 490 -31.89 4.32 -5.64
CA GLY A 490 -31.74 2.89 -5.94
C GLY A 490 -30.32 2.35 -5.78
N ALA A 491 -29.41 3.11 -5.15
CA ALA A 491 -28.06 2.63 -4.86
C ALA A 491 -28.10 1.35 -4.01
N THR A 492 -27.54 0.27 -4.55
CA THR A 492 -27.39 -1.02 -3.86
C THR A 492 -25.98 -1.25 -3.37
N GLY A 493 -25.01 -0.40 -3.72
CA GLY A 493 -23.66 -0.45 -3.20
C GLY A 493 -23.09 0.93 -2.91
N LEU A 494 -22.13 1.01 -1.98
CA LEU A 494 -21.32 2.18 -1.68
C LEU A 494 -19.86 1.76 -1.51
N ARG A 495 -18.94 2.47 -2.16
CA ARG A 495 -17.49 2.29 -2.02
C ARG A 495 -16.86 3.59 -1.56
N PHE A 496 -15.87 3.54 -0.68
CA PHE A 496 -15.08 4.72 -0.37
C PHE A 496 -13.60 4.43 -0.09
N SER A 497 -12.80 5.47 -0.27
CA SER A 497 -11.34 5.46 -0.15
C SER A 497 -10.89 6.71 0.59
N ALA A 498 -9.85 6.61 1.42
CA ALA A 498 -9.25 7.77 2.07
C ALA A 498 -7.96 8.18 1.35
N VAL A 499 -7.78 9.48 1.11
CA VAL A 499 -6.61 10.04 0.43
C VAL A 499 -5.98 11.12 1.31
N GLY A 500 -4.68 11.02 1.50
CA GLY A 500 -3.87 11.93 2.30
C GLY A 500 -3.59 13.26 1.62
N SER A 501 -2.94 14.16 2.35
CA SER A 501 -2.63 15.51 1.83
C SER A 501 -1.61 15.54 0.70
N ASP A 502 -0.85 14.46 0.54
CA ASP A 502 0.10 14.23 -0.55
C ASP A 502 -0.54 13.58 -1.79
N GLY A 503 -1.82 13.20 -1.72
CA GLY A 503 -2.52 12.51 -2.80
C GLY A 503 -2.40 10.98 -2.77
N SER A 504 -1.69 10.41 -1.80
CA SER A 504 -1.61 8.95 -1.60
C SER A 504 -2.87 8.41 -0.93
N TYR A 505 -3.28 7.17 -1.23
CA TYR A 505 -4.33 6.53 -0.47
C TYR A 505 -3.81 6.21 0.93
N THR A 506 -4.53 6.67 1.96
CA THR A 506 -4.12 6.52 3.34
C THR A 506 -4.92 5.40 3.99
N VAL A 507 -4.21 4.52 4.69
CA VAL A 507 -4.83 3.45 5.48
C VAL A 507 -5.71 4.08 6.55
N LEU A 508 -6.99 3.72 6.54
CA LEU A 508 -7.90 4.18 7.57
C LEU A 508 -7.60 3.47 8.89
N PRO A 509 -7.67 4.18 10.03
CA PRO A 509 -7.38 3.59 11.31
C PRO A 509 -8.35 2.45 11.58
N ASN A 510 -7.83 1.37 12.16
CA ASN A 510 -8.65 0.27 12.64
C ASN A 510 -9.83 0.79 13.46
N SER A 511 -11.05 0.33 13.14
CA SER A 511 -12.29 0.79 13.78
C SER A 511 -12.76 2.20 13.35
N PHE A 512 -12.51 2.57 12.10
CA PHE A 512 -13.14 3.72 11.46
C PHE A 512 -14.68 3.59 11.49
N PHE A 513 -15.38 4.68 11.77
CA PHE A 513 -16.84 4.71 11.78
C PHE A 513 -17.34 5.57 10.63
N PHE A 514 -18.43 5.13 10.02
CA PHE A 514 -19.13 5.89 9.02
C PHE A 514 -20.64 5.73 9.22
N GLN A 515 -21.38 6.75 8.81
CA GLN A 515 -22.81 6.83 9.02
C GLN A 515 -23.52 6.60 7.69
N LEU A 516 -24.35 5.57 7.62
CA LEU A 516 -25.16 5.22 6.46
C LEU A 516 -26.59 5.71 6.63
N GLY A 517 -27.15 6.34 5.59
CA GLY A 517 -28.57 6.64 5.50
C GLY A 517 -29.27 5.69 4.54
N PHE A 518 -30.47 5.24 4.87
CA PHE A 518 -31.28 4.38 4.01
C PHE A 518 -32.48 5.13 3.41
N ALA A 519 -32.94 4.68 2.24
CA ALA A 519 -34.08 5.27 1.55
C ALA A 519 -35.42 4.98 2.26
N SER A 520 -35.50 3.88 3.02
CA SER A 520 -36.67 3.49 3.82
C SER A 520 -36.26 2.65 5.03
N ALA A 521 -37.12 2.60 6.04
CA ALA A 521 -36.96 1.68 7.16
C ALA A 521 -37.21 0.23 6.72
N GLY A 522 -36.48 -0.73 7.28
CA GLY A 522 -36.59 -2.14 6.92
C GLY A 522 -35.48 -3.01 7.49
N ARG A 523 -35.44 -4.30 7.12
CA ARG A 523 -34.30 -5.16 7.40
C ARG A 523 -33.29 -5.02 6.27
N ALA A 524 -32.08 -4.53 6.57
CA ALA A 524 -30.98 -4.44 5.62
C ALA A 524 -30.02 -5.61 5.85
N GLU A 525 -29.73 -6.36 4.79
CA GLU A 525 -28.64 -7.33 4.72
C GLU A 525 -27.52 -6.72 3.88
N ILE A 526 -26.38 -6.44 4.51
CA ILE A 526 -25.24 -5.72 3.92
C ILE A 526 -24.04 -6.65 3.93
N ASP A 527 -23.46 -6.93 2.78
CA ASP A 527 -22.14 -7.54 2.67
C ASP A 527 -21.09 -6.41 2.78
N LEU A 528 -20.20 -6.51 3.77
CA LEU A 528 -19.04 -5.65 3.93
C LEU A 528 -17.81 -6.40 3.44
N THR A 529 -17.12 -5.83 2.47
CA THR A 529 -15.85 -6.34 1.94
C THR A 529 -14.76 -5.31 2.18
N THR A 530 -13.72 -5.73 2.91
CA THR A 530 -12.41 -5.10 2.85
C THR A 530 -11.67 -5.76 1.69
N ARG A 531 -11.64 -5.12 0.52
CA ARG A 531 -10.85 -5.62 -0.61
C ARG A 531 -9.37 -5.43 -0.24
N SER A 532 -8.71 -6.50 0.20
CA SER A 532 -7.31 -6.75 -0.10
C SER A 532 -7.29 -7.42 -1.47
N VAL A 533 -7.68 -6.67 -2.50
CA VAL A 533 -7.40 -7.11 -3.86
C VAL A 533 -6.07 -6.47 -4.16
N SER A 534 -5.02 -7.28 -4.26
CA SER A 534 -3.81 -6.85 -4.97
C SER A 534 -4.30 -6.55 -6.39
N TYR A 535 -4.48 -5.27 -6.68
CA TYR A 535 -4.78 -4.83 -8.04
C TYR A 535 -3.45 -4.88 -8.77
N ALA A 536 -3.16 -6.03 -9.35
CA ALA A 536 -1.99 -6.18 -10.19
C ALA A 536 -2.00 -5.06 -11.23
N HIS A 537 -0.90 -4.30 -11.27
CA HIS A 537 -0.67 -3.19 -12.20
C HIS A 537 -1.47 -1.89 -11.91
N ASP A 538 -2.05 -1.67 -10.74
CA ASP A 538 -2.67 -0.38 -10.36
C ASP A 538 -1.61 0.64 -9.88
N ILE A 539 -0.97 1.37 -10.79
CA ILE A 539 0.22 2.19 -10.50
C ILE A 539 -0.15 3.53 -9.83
N ASP A 540 -1.35 4.07 -10.10
CA ASP A 540 -1.81 5.31 -9.47
C ASP A 540 -2.67 5.08 -8.21
N GLY A 541 -2.96 3.82 -7.87
CA GLY A 541 -3.71 3.40 -6.69
C GLY A 541 -5.22 3.63 -6.82
N ASN A 542 -5.72 3.96 -8.01
CA ASN A 542 -7.11 4.28 -8.23
C ASN A 542 -8.03 3.04 -8.20
N ARG A 543 -7.45 1.83 -8.14
CA ARG A 543 -8.11 0.51 -8.06
C ARG A 543 -8.74 0.03 -9.35
N SER A 544 -8.30 0.61 -10.44
CA SER A 544 -8.39 0.06 -11.78
C SER A 544 -6.99 -0.37 -12.16
N ALA A 545 -6.84 -1.57 -12.72
CA ALA A 545 -5.53 -1.99 -13.18
C ALA A 545 -5.09 -1.16 -14.39
N ASP A 546 -3.86 -0.69 -14.37
CA ASP A 546 -3.26 0.05 -15.47
C ASP A 546 -2.58 -0.90 -16.46
N LEU A 547 -2.24 -0.38 -17.64
CA LEU A 547 -1.40 -1.13 -18.58
C LEU A 547 0.04 -0.67 -18.49
N LEU A 548 0.93 -1.60 -18.14
CA LEU A 548 2.37 -1.41 -18.16
C LEU A 548 2.95 -2.02 -19.45
N TRP A 549 3.66 -1.19 -20.21
CA TRP A 549 4.31 -1.55 -21.45
C TRP A 549 5.82 -1.43 -21.33
N GLN A 550 6.53 -2.31 -22.01
CA GLN A 550 7.97 -2.23 -22.19
C GLN A 550 8.31 -2.27 -23.67
N SER A 551 9.35 -1.53 -24.06
CA SER A 551 10.00 -1.69 -25.37
C SER A 551 11.29 -2.47 -25.26
N ASP A 552 11.74 -3.05 -26.37
CA ASP A 552 13.00 -3.81 -26.52
C ASP A 552 14.22 -2.98 -26.07
N ALA A 553 14.14 -1.64 -26.20
CA ALA A 553 15.17 -0.71 -25.76
C ALA A 553 15.24 -0.53 -24.22
N GLY A 554 14.38 -1.20 -23.45
CA GLY A 554 14.30 -1.08 -22.00
C GLY A 554 13.60 0.19 -21.51
N GLN A 555 12.72 0.79 -22.31
CA GLN A 555 11.88 1.92 -21.89
C GLN A 555 10.50 1.41 -21.47
N ALA A 556 10.04 1.81 -20.28
CA ALA A 556 8.70 1.55 -19.80
C ALA A 556 7.73 2.69 -20.14
N ALA A 557 6.48 2.34 -20.43
CA ALA A 557 5.37 3.27 -20.59
C ALA A 557 4.13 2.74 -19.88
N THR A 558 3.38 3.63 -19.22
CA THR A 558 2.17 3.25 -18.47
C THR A 558 0.97 4.01 -19.00
N TRP A 559 -0.16 3.32 -19.09
CA TRP A 559 -1.47 3.92 -19.32
C TRP A 559 -2.32 3.75 -18.09
N LEU A 560 -2.52 4.87 -17.38
CA LEU A 560 -3.39 4.91 -16.22
C LEU A 560 -4.85 4.81 -16.67
N LEU A 561 -5.60 3.87 -16.10
CA LEU A 561 -6.98 3.54 -16.47
C LEU A 561 -7.94 3.88 -15.31
N ASP A 562 -9.18 4.26 -15.63
CA ASP A 562 -10.28 4.36 -14.66
C ASP A 562 -11.57 3.88 -15.34
N GLY A 563 -12.06 2.71 -14.94
CA GLY A 563 -13.27 2.12 -15.50
C GLY A 563 -13.17 1.88 -17.02
N GLY A 564 -12.01 1.44 -17.50
CA GLY A 564 -11.66 1.25 -18.91
C GLY A 564 -11.37 2.54 -19.70
N ALA A 565 -11.40 3.70 -19.06
CA ALA A 565 -11.02 4.97 -19.68
C ALA A 565 -9.55 5.29 -19.43
N ILE A 566 -8.80 5.64 -20.48
CA ILE A 566 -7.42 6.11 -20.34
C ILE A 566 -7.42 7.51 -19.70
N LEU A 567 -6.92 7.62 -18.47
CA LEU A 567 -6.72 8.88 -17.75
C LEU A 567 -5.47 9.61 -18.22
N LYS A 568 -4.36 8.87 -18.31
CA LYS A 568 -3.03 9.43 -18.58
C LYS A 568 -2.17 8.38 -19.27
N THR A 569 -1.33 8.81 -20.20
CA THR A 569 -0.34 7.94 -20.84
C THR A 569 1.02 8.62 -20.86
N GLY A 570 2.09 7.85 -20.72
CA GLY A 570 3.44 8.36 -20.87
C GLY A 570 4.51 7.35 -20.49
N PHE A 571 5.77 7.76 -20.68
CA PHE A 571 6.91 7.00 -20.21
C PHE A 571 6.99 7.03 -18.69
N THR A 572 7.24 5.88 -18.07
CA THR A 572 7.44 5.74 -16.63
C THR A 572 8.92 5.53 -16.35
N GLY A 573 9.53 6.52 -15.69
CA GLY A 573 10.96 6.49 -15.38
C GLY A 573 11.91 6.57 -16.61
N PRO A 574 13.23 6.53 -16.36
CA PRO A 574 14.24 6.54 -17.42
C PRO A 574 14.28 5.21 -18.19
N ALA A 575 14.81 5.21 -19.42
CA ALA A 575 15.17 3.95 -20.09
C ALA A 575 16.31 3.27 -19.31
N ASN A 576 16.12 2.02 -18.90
CA ASN A 576 17.15 1.23 -18.23
C ASN A 576 18.16 0.60 -19.21
N GLY A 577 17.91 0.78 -20.51
CA GLY A 577 18.69 0.18 -21.56
C GLY A 577 18.24 -1.27 -21.81
N ALA A 578 18.66 -1.77 -22.95
CA ALA A 578 18.11 -2.99 -23.52
C ALA A 578 18.63 -4.28 -22.85
N ALA A 579 19.35 -4.19 -21.73
CA ALA A 579 19.70 -5.31 -20.88
C ALA A 579 18.73 -5.54 -19.70
N TRP A 580 17.77 -4.62 -19.50
CA TRP A 580 16.80 -4.70 -18.40
C TRP A 580 15.40 -5.01 -18.93
N ARG A 581 14.69 -5.88 -18.22
CA ARG A 581 13.29 -6.28 -18.46
C ARG A 581 12.46 -5.99 -17.21
N ILE A 582 11.20 -5.63 -17.38
CA ILE A 582 10.27 -5.54 -16.25
C ILE A 582 9.78 -6.96 -15.98
N ALA A 583 10.10 -7.50 -14.81
CA ALA A 583 9.70 -8.85 -14.41
C ALA A 583 8.25 -8.92 -13.90
N GLY A 584 7.68 -7.75 -13.56
CA GLY A 584 6.27 -7.60 -13.18
C GLY A 584 6.05 -6.37 -12.30
N SER A 585 4.86 -6.27 -11.74
CA SER A 585 4.50 -5.23 -10.77
C SER A 585 3.68 -5.76 -9.61
N GLY A 586 3.78 -5.08 -8.47
CA GLY A 586 3.00 -5.33 -7.25
C GLY A 586 3.28 -4.24 -6.20
N ASP A 587 2.46 -4.13 -5.18
CA ASP A 587 2.65 -3.15 -4.10
C ASP A 587 3.70 -3.65 -3.10
N PHE A 588 4.96 -3.25 -3.28
CA PHE A 588 6.04 -3.74 -2.42
C PHE A 588 6.07 -3.01 -1.07
N ASN A 589 5.34 -1.90 -0.91
CA ASN A 589 5.54 -0.96 0.19
C ASN A 589 4.27 -0.68 1.04
N ALA A 590 3.13 -1.26 0.65
CA ALA A 590 1.80 -1.12 1.24
C ALA A 590 1.21 0.31 1.15
N ASP A 591 1.53 1.05 0.09
CA ASP A 591 0.90 2.36 -0.21
C ASP A 591 -0.33 2.25 -1.12
N ALA A 592 -0.75 1.01 -1.42
CA ALA A 592 -1.84 0.65 -2.32
C ALA A 592 -1.60 1.04 -3.77
N ARG A 593 -0.34 1.19 -4.19
CA ARG A 593 0.06 1.42 -5.57
C ARG A 593 1.00 0.29 -6.00
N SER A 594 0.83 -0.15 -7.24
CA SER A 594 1.74 -1.11 -7.86
C SER A 594 3.07 -0.42 -8.17
N ASP A 595 4.12 -1.04 -7.66
CA ASP A 595 5.52 -0.74 -7.94
C ASP A 595 6.04 -1.71 -9.01
N MET A 596 7.23 -1.46 -9.56
CA MET A 596 7.81 -2.31 -10.62
C MET A 596 9.05 -3.04 -10.14
N VAL A 597 9.15 -4.33 -10.48
CA VAL A 597 10.42 -5.06 -10.36
C VAL A 597 11.05 -5.22 -11.73
N TRP A 598 12.31 -4.84 -11.81
CA TRP A 598 13.14 -4.98 -13.00
C TRP A 598 14.19 -6.05 -12.77
N ILE A 599 14.51 -6.80 -13.80
CA ILE A 599 15.62 -7.76 -13.80
C ILE A 599 16.49 -7.54 -15.03
N ASN A 600 17.80 -7.72 -14.89
CA ASN A 600 18.71 -7.75 -16.03
C ASN A 600 19.23 -9.15 -16.30
N ASN A 601 19.95 -9.30 -17.42
CA ASN A 601 20.43 -10.61 -17.86
C ASN A 601 21.52 -11.20 -16.95
N GLN A 602 22.09 -10.39 -16.06
CA GLN A 602 23.03 -10.84 -15.02
C GLN A 602 22.30 -11.32 -13.75
N GLY A 603 20.96 -11.40 -13.77
CA GLY A 603 20.13 -11.76 -12.63
C GLY A 603 20.09 -10.69 -11.53
N GLN A 604 20.52 -9.45 -11.82
CA GLN A 604 20.36 -8.34 -10.89
C GLN A 604 18.92 -7.85 -10.94
N ALA A 605 18.34 -7.61 -9.79
CA ALA A 605 17.00 -7.10 -9.66
C ALA A 605 16.99 -5.69 -9.04
N ALA A 606 16.08 -4.85 -9.52
CA ALA A 606 15.81 -3.53 -9.00
C ALA A 606 14.31 -3.38 -8.72
N VAL A 607 13.97 -2.63 -7.68
CA VAL A 607 12.58 -2.24 -7.40
C VAL A 607 12.45 -0.74 -7.62
N TRP A 608 11.39 -0.35 -8.31
CA TRP A 608 11.02 1.02 -8.59
C TRP A 608 9.69 1.31 -7.92
N LEU A 609 9.70 2.21 -6.95
CA LEU A 609 8.48 2.67 -6.31
C LEU A 609 7.88 3.82 -7.13
N SER A 610 6.62 3.68 -7.52
CA SER A 610 5.93 4.58 -8.46
C SER A 610 4.87 5.44 -7.79
N ASP A 611 4.72 6.67 -8.29
CA ASP A 611 3.57 7.53 -8.05
C ASP A 611 3.11 8.05 -9.43
N ASP A 612 2.00 7.50 -9.94
CA ASP A 612 1.54 7.67 -11.32
C ASP A 612 2.60 7.21 -12.36
N LEU A 613 3.18 8.17 -13.10
CA LEU A 613 4.23 7.94 -14.10
C LEU A 613 5.62 8.27 -13.56
N ASP A 614 5.70 8.80 -12.33
CA ASP A 614 6.93 9.25 -11.72
C ASP A 614 7.50 8.15 -10.82
N ILE A 615 8.79 7.86 -11.01
CA ILE A 615 9.54 6.98 -10.11
C ILE A 615 10.14 7.85 -9.01
N TYR A 616 9.56 7.80 -7.82
CA TYR A 616 10.00 8.65 -6.71
C TYR A 616 11.16 8.02 -5.92
N ARG A 617 11.30 6.69 -5.98
CA ARG A 617 12.47 5.95 -5.49
C ARG A 617 12.74 4.71 -6.33
N SER A 618 14.01 4.33 -6.40
CA SER A 618 14.43 3.03 -6.91
C SER A 618 15.73 2.59 -6.26
N ASP A 619 15.93 1.28 -6.13
CA ASP A 619 17.22 0.71 -5.71
C ASP A 619 17.42 -0.70 -6.28
N LEU A 620 18.68 -1.13 -6.31
CA LEU A 620 19.03 -2.52 -6.57
C LEU A 620 18.72 -3.35 -5.33
N ILE A 621 17.90 -4.39 -5.48
CA ILE A 621 17.58 -5.34 -4.41
C ILE A 621 18.52 -6.56 -4.40
N GLY A 622 19.46 -6.63 -5.36
CA GLY A 622 20.60 -7.54 -5.38
C GLY A 622 20.59 -8.52 -6.55
N THR A 623 21.42 -9.57 -6.44
CA THR A 623 21.44 -10.79 -7.28
C THR A 623 20.94 -11.95 -6.42
N PRO A 624 19.62 -12.10 -6.26
CA PRO A 624 18.98 -12.78 -5.14
C PRO A 624 19.52 -14.15 -4.78
N ASN A 625 19.78 -14.96 -5.81
CA ASN A 625 20.05 -16.38 -5.65
C ASN A 625 21.14 -16.88 -6.62
N GLY A 626 21.89 -15.95 -7.24
CA GLY A 626 22.88 -16.22 -8.29
C GLY A 626 22.33 -15.98 -9.70
N VAL A 627 23.22 -16.13 -10.70
CA VAL A 627 22.87 -16.12 -12.13
C VAL A 627 21.90 -17.30 -12.42
N GLY A 628 20.96 -17.12 -13.35
CA GLY A 628 19.98 -18.15 -13.74
C GLY A 628 18.66 -18.19 -12.94
N TRP A 629 18.50 -17.33 -11.92
CA TRP A 629 17.21 -17.16 -11.23
C TRP A 629 16.38 -16.05 -11.85
N ARG A 630 15.08 -16.30 -12.04
CA ARG A 630 14.12 -15.35 -12.60
C ARG A 630 12.96 -15.12 -11.63
N VAL A 631 12.36 -13.93 -11.70
CA VAL A 631 11.06 -13.68 -11.07
C VAL A 631 9.99 -14.46 -11.84
N ARG A 632 9.17 -15.23 -11.13
CA ARG A 632 8.07 -16.02 -11.72
C ARG A 632 6.69 -15.51 -11.35
N ALA A 633 6.58 -14.87 -10.20
CA ALA A 633 5.33 -14.35 -9.73
C ALA A 633 5.58 -13.26 -8.70
N ILE A 634 4.57 -12.39 -8.58
CA ILE A 634 4.50 -11.33 -7.59
C ILE A 634 3.13 -11.44 -6.92
N GLY A 635 3.09 -11.32 -5.60
CA GLY A 635 1.84 -11.32 -4.84
C GLY A 635 2.07 -11.50 -3.35
N ASP A 636 1.18 -10.96 -2.53
CA ASP A 636 1.23 -11.06 -1.05
C ASP A 636 0.94 -12.49 -0.56
N VAL A 637 1.96 -13.34 -0.51
CA VAL A 637 1.82 -14.73 -0.03
C VAL A 637 1.81 -14.83 1.49
N ASN A 638 2.27 -13.78 2.18
CA ASN A 638 2.47 -13.78 3.63
C ASN A 638 1.33 -13.10 4.42
N GLY A 639 0.50 -12.31 3.73
CA GLY A 639 -0.65 -11.57 4.24
C GLY A 639 -0.30 -10.30 4.99
N ASP A 640 0.87 -9.70 4.74
CA ASP A 640 1.29 -8.44 5.37
C ASP A 640 0.96 -7.20 4.53
N THR A 641 0.14 -7.36 3.49
CA THR A 641 -0.31 -6.34 2.53
C THR A 641 0.76 -5.81 1.61
N ARG A 642 1.93 -6.46 1.57
CA ARG A 642 2.97 -6.18 0.59
C ARG A 642 3.09 -7.37 -0.33
N ASP A 643 3.21 -7.08 -1.62
CA ASP A 643 3.45 -8.12 -2.59
C ASP A 643 4.87 -8.67 -2.46
N ASP A 644 4.98 -9.99 -2.49
CA ASP A 644 6.25 -10.69 -2.37
C ASP A 644 6.76 -11.14 -3.73
N ILE A 645 8.06 -11.42 -3.83
CA ILE A 645 8.67 -11.88 -5.09
C ILE A 645 8.94 -13.38 -5.01
N ILE A 646 8.36 -14.15 -5.94
CA ILE A 646 8.62 -15.57 -6.09
C ILE A 646 9.66 -15.75 -7.18
N TRP A 647 10.79 -16.32 -6.78
CA TRP A 647 11.92 -16.64 -7.64
C TRP A 647 11.88 -18.11 -8.01
N GLN A 648 12.27 -18.42 -9.24
CA GLN A 648 12.56 -19.79 -9.63
C GLN A 648 13.78 -19.81 -10.56
N ASN A 649 14.63 -20.81 -10.39
CA ASN A 649 15.64 -21.12 -11.39
C ASN A 649 15.16 -22.24 -12.32
N GLN A 650 15.95 -22.49 -13.35
CA GLN A 650 15.65 -23.50 -14.35
C GLN A 650 15.56 -24.90 -13.71
N ALA A 651 16.37 -25.23 -12.69
CA ALA A 651 16.34 -26.52 -11.98
C ALA A 651 15.03 -26.81 -11.21
N GLY A 652 14.03 -25.93 -11.34
CA GLY A 652 12.77 -25.97 -10.62
C GLY A 652 12.90 -25.56 -9.16
N GLN A 653 14.07 -25.08 -8.72
CA GLN A 653 14.24 -24.58 -7.36
C GLN A 653 13.49 -23.25 -7.25
N ALA A 654 12.60 -23.14 -6.28
CA ALA A 654 11.88 -21.92 -6.00
C ALA A 654 12.29 -21.31 -4.66
N ALA A 655 12.15 -19.99 -4.57
CA ALA A 655 12.32 -19.23 -3.36
C ALA A 655 11.31 -18.09 -3.29
N ILE A 656 10.96 -17.67 -2.08
CA ILE A 656 10.09 -16.51 -1.83
C ILE A 656 10.92 -15.45 -1.14
N TRP A 657 10.80 -14.21 -1.59
CA TRP A 657 11.38 -13.02 -0.97
C TRP A 657 10.26 -12.15 -0.42
N PHE A 658 10.25 -11.95 0.89
CA PHE A 658 9.25 -11.13 1.56
C PHE A 658 9.63 -9.66 1.51
N MET A 659 8.86 -8.83 0.84
CA MET A 659 9.27 -7.47 0.51
C MET A 659 8.87 -6.43 1.57
N ASP A 660 9.64 -5.34 1.66
CA ASP A 660 9.36 -4.13 2.44
C ASP A 660 9.98 -2.93 1.70
N GLY A 661 9.25 -2.47 0.68
CA GLY A 661 9.66 -1.47 -0.28
C GLY A 661 10.89 -1.90 -1.07
N LEU A 662 11.99 -1.15 -0.92
CA LEU A 662 13.25 -1.37 -1.65
C LEU A 662 14.15 -2.44 -1.00
N SER A 663 13.62 -3.25 -0.10
CA SER A 663 14.37 -4.29 0.61
C SER A 663 13.47 -5.49 0.87
N TYR A 664 14.06 -6.64 1.20
CA TYR A 664 13.30 -7.80 1.66
C TYR A 664 13.60 -8.07 3.14
N THR A 665 12.59 -8.48 3.89
CA THR A 665 12.65 -8.75 5.34
C THR A 665 13.03 -10.19 5.65
N GLY A 666 12.82 -11.09 4.69
CA GLY A 666 13.17 -12.50 4.79
C GLY A 666 13.10 -13.22 3.45
N ALA A 667 13.72 -14.39 3.38
CA ALA A 667 13.65 -15.27 2.22
C ALA A 667 13.44 -16.72 2.65
N ILE A 668 12.63 -17.46 1.88
CA ILE A 668 12.39 -18.90 2.07
C ILE A 668 12.83 -19.64 0.83
N ALA A 669 13.71 -20.63 1.00
CA ALA A 669 13.99 -21.59 -0.05
C ALA A 669 12.93 -22.70 -0.01
N LEU A 670 12.19 -22.87 -1.11
CA LEU A 670 11.20 -23.94 -1.28
C LEU A 670 11.82 -25.23 -1.86
N GLY A 671 13.00 -25.13 -2.48
CA GLY A 671 13.63 -26.25 -3.19
C GLY A 671 12.86 -26.58 -4.46
N THR A 672 12.80 -27.86 -4.86
CA THR A 672 12.14 -28.36 -6.09
C THR A 672 10.85 -29.14 -5.76
N PRO A 673 9.83 -28.50 -5.20
CA PRO A 673 8.90 -29.23 -4.37
C PRO A 673 7.87 -30.07 -5.14
N ASN A 674 7.68 -29.81 -6.43
CA ASN A 674 6.85 -30.63 -7.33
C ASN A 674 7.70 -31.44 -8.34
N GLY A 675 9.03 -31.27 -8.34
CA GLY A 675 9.96 -31.77 -9.37
C GLY A 675 10.54 -30.63 -10.21
N GLY A 676 11.57 -30.93 -11.02
CA GLY A 676 12.29 -29.94 -11.82
C GLY A 676 11.49 -29.38 -13.00
N ASN A 677 10.52 -30.15 -13.53
CA ASN A 677 9.73 -29.79 -14.72
C ASN A 677 8.45 -28.98 -14.41
N TRP A 678 8.35 -28.40 -13.22
CA TRP A 678 7.19 -27.61 -12.79
C TRP A 678 7.56 -26.14 -12.71
N ILE A 679 6.73 -25.30 -13.30
CA ILE A 679 6.92 -23.85 -13.35
C ILE A 679 5.87 -23.18 -12.48
N VAL A 680 6.31 -22.20 -11.68
CA VAL A 680 5.38 -21.29 -10.98
C VAL A 680 4.70 -20.43 -12.04
N ARG A 681 3.36 -20.50 -12.11
CA ARG A 681 2.53 -19.71 -13.04
C ARG A 681 1.97 -18.45 -12.41
N GLY A 682 2.01 -18.31 -11.09
CA GLY A 682 1.57 -17.09 -10.43
C GLY A 682 1.11 -17.31 -9.01
N VAL A 683 0.60 -16.22 -8.44
CA VAL A 683 0.04 -16.15 -7.10
C VAL A 683 -1.42 -15.70 -7.22
N ALA A 684 -2.33 -16.34 -6.48
CA ALA A 684 -3.76 -16.04 -6.49
C ALA A 684 -4.41 -16.43 -5.17
N ASP A 685 -5.33 -15.65 -4.63
CA ASP A 685 -6.08 -16.01 -3.41
C ASP A 685 -7.26 -16.93 -3.76
N LEU A 686 -6.98 -18.23 -3.90
CA LEU A 686 -7.99 -19.21 -4.32
C LEU A 686 -9.03 -19.47 -3.23
N ASN A 687 -8.74 -19.11 -1.98
CA ASN A 687 -9.51 -19.54 -0.82
C ASN A 687 -10.18 -18.38 -0.04
N ALA A 688 -9.88 -17.14 -0.43
CA ALA A 688 -10.36 -15.88 0.14
C ALA A 688 -9.94 -15.70 1.61
N ASP A 689 -8.70 -16.04 1.96
CA ASP A 689 -8.13 -15.76 3.29
C ASP A 689 -7.28 -14.48 3.33
N GLY A 690 -7.11 -13.82 2.19
CA GLY A 690 -6.31 -12.62 2.01
C GLY A 690 -4.83 -12.89 1.78
N ARG A 691 -4.46 -14.11 1.43
CA ARG A 691 -3.09 -14.50 1.10
C ARG A 691 -3.04 -15.13 -0.28
N GLY A 692 -1.95 -14.85 -0.96
CA GLY A 692 -1.62 -15.45 -2.23
C GLY A 692 -1.27 -16.93 -2.09
N ASP A 693 -2.04 -17.78 -2.78
CA ASP A 693 -1.71 -19.19 -3.01
C ASP A 693 -0.81 -19.33 -4.24
N ILE A 694 0.10 -20.31 -4.27
CA ILE A 694 1.05 -20.49 -5.39
C ILE A 694 0.50 -21.53 -6.36
N ILE A 695 0.39 -21.18 -7.65
CA ILE A 695 -0.08 -22.09 -8.70
C ILE A 695 1.10 -22.53 -9.56
N TRP A 696 1.20 -23.84 -9.76
CA TRP A 696 2.24 -24.50 -10.53
C TRP A 696 1.64 -25.22 -11.73
N GLN A 697 2.40 -25.30 -12.82
CA GLN A 697 2.04 -26.07 -14.00
C GLN A 697 3.22 -26.91 -14.51
N ASP A 698 2.98 -28.16 -14.93
CA ASP A 698 3.96 -28.99 -15.65
C ASP A 698 3.81 -28.88 -17.18
N SER A 699 4.82 -29.32 -17.93
CA SER A 699 4.78 -29.36 -19.41
C SER A 699 3.71 -30.26 -20.00
N ALA A 700 3.15 -31.18 -19.20
CA ALA A 700 2.03 -32.01 -19.63
C ALA A 700 0.67 -31.31 -19.45
N GLY A 701 0.65 -30.05 -19.03
CA GLY A 701 -0.57 -29.26 -18.85
C GLY A 701 -1.32 -29.54 -17.53
N LYS A 702 -0.70 -30.21 -16.56
CA LYS A 702 -1.28 -30.39 -15.22
C LYS A 702 -1.01 -29.18 -14.36
N ALA A 703 -2.00 -28.80 -13.54
CA ALA A 703 -1.82 -27.78 -12.52
C ALA A 703 -1.86 -28.33 -11.09
N VAL A 704 -1.07 -27.71 -10.22
CA VAL A 704 -1.07 -27.93 -8.77
C VAL A 704 -1.20 -26.58 -8.08
N ALA A 705 -2.17 -26.44 -7.17
CA ALA A 705 -2.29 -25.30 -6.29
C ALA A 705 -1.69 -25.62 -4.93
N TRP A 706 -0.92 -24.68 -4.41
CA TRP A 706 -0.39 -24.69 -3.05
C TRP A 706 -1.10 -23.64 -2.25
N LEU A 707 -2.03 -24.08 -1.39
CA LEU A 707 -2.69 -23.18 -0.47
C LEU A 707 -1.68 -22.75 0.61
N MET A 708 -1.43 -21.46 0.74
CA MET A 708 -0.39 -20.91 1.60
C MET A 708 -0.98 -20.50 2.96
N ASP A 709 -0.22 -20.74 4.03
CA ASP A 709 -0.47 -20.18 5.36
C ASP A 709 0.80 -19.43 5.77
N ALA A 710 0.90 -18.20 5.27
CA ALA A 710 2.05 -17.33 5.38
C ALA A 710 3.34 -17.99 4.85
N THR A 711 4.22 -18.37 5.75
CA THR A 711 5.53 -18.95 5.40
C THR A 711 5.49 -20.46 5.12
N SER A 712 4.30 -21.08 5.17
CA SER A 712 4.14 -22.54 5.07
C SER A 712 3.08 -22.96 4.06
N VAL A 713 3.28 -24.12 3.43
CA VAL A 713 2.28 -24.72 2.53
C VAL A 713 1.27 -25.49 3.37
N GLN A 714 0.03 -25.01 3.42
CA GLN A 714 -1.06 -25.65 4.15
C GLN A 714 -1.53 -26.92 3.45
N SER A 715 -1.66 -26.87 2.12
CA SER A 715 -1.99 -28.04 1.31
C SER A 715 -1.50 -27.88 -0.12
N ALA A 716 -1.03 -28.97 -0.73
CA ALA A 716 -0.71 -29.05 -2.15
C ALA A 716 -1.74 -29.95 -2.84
N VAL A 717 -2.48 -29.40 -3.80
CA VAL A 717 -3.64 -30.05 -4.43
C VAL A 717 -3.49 -30.03 -5.95
N THR A 718 -3.54 -31.19 -6.58
CA THR A 718 -3.60 -31.30 -8.04
C THR A 718 -4.99 -30.90 -8.54
N LEU A 719 -5.06 -29.87 -9.39
CA LEU A 719 -6.32 -29.30 -9.88
C LEU A 719 -6.92 -30.07 -11.08
N GLY A 720 -6.09 -30.82 -11.81
CA GLY A 720 -6.49 -31.61 -12.99
C GLY A 720 -5.89 -31.10 -14.30
N VAL A 721 -6.45 -31.52 -15.44
CA VAL A 721 -6.10 -31.10 -16.81
C VAL A 721 -7.37 -30.60 -17.49
N ILE A 722 -7.29 -29.59 -18.36
CA ILE A 722 -8.44 -29.12 -19.13
C ILE A 722 -8.98 -30.24 -20.03
N SER A 723 -10.25 -30.59 -19.83
CA SER A 723 -10.98 -31.56 -20.67
C SER A 723 -11.94 -30.91 -21.68
N ALA A 724 -11.96 -29.57 -21.75
CA ALA A 724 -12.81 -28.83 -22.69
C ALA A 724 -12.17 -28.83 -24.09
N SER A 725 -12.87 -29.44 -25.05
CA SER A 725 -12.68 -29.30 -26.50
C SER A 725 -11.26 -29.51 -27.06
N GLY A 726 -10.80 -30.77 -27.14
CA GLY A 726 -9.98 -31.27 -28.25
C GLY A 726 -8.57 -30.68 -28.51
N GLY A 727 -8.18 -29.58 -27.88
CA GLY A 727 -6.82 -29.03 -27.91
C GLY A 727 -5.95 -29.67 -26.82
N THR A 728 -4.69 -29.99 -27.13
CA THR A 728 -3.78 -30.73 -26.24
C THR A 728 -2.81 -29.86 -25.45
N ASN A 729 -2.88 -28.53 -25.56
CA ASN A 729 -1.80 -27.64 -25.15
C ASN A 729 -2.37 -26.38 -24.47
N TRP A 730 -2.63 -26.46 -23.17
CA TRP A 730 -3.23 -25.35 -22.42
C TRP A 730 -2.20 -24.71 -21.51
N THR A 731 -2.12 -23.39 -21.52
CA THR A 731 -1.27 -22.59 -20.63
C THR A 731 -2.13 -21.78 -19.67
N ILE A 732 -1.72 -21.69 -18.40
CA ILE A 732 -2.32 -20.74 -17.46
C ILE A 732 -1.82 -19.35 -17.84
N ARG A 733 -2.75 -18.42 -18.10
CA ARG A 733 -2.42 -17.05 -18.51
C ARG A 733 -2.61 -16.01 -17.40
N GLY A 734 -3.35 -16.33 -16.35
CA GLY A 734 -3.46 -15.46 -15.19
C GLY A 734 -4.61 -15.84 -14.25
N PHE A 735 -4.85 -14.95 -13.30
CA PHE A 735 -5.74 -15.18 -12.16
C PHE A 735 -6.56 -13.92 -11.87
N GLY A 736 -7.74 -14.11 -11.30
CA GLY A 736 -8.60 -13.03 -10.83
C GLY A 736 -10.01 -13.53 -10.55
N ASP A 737 -10.82 -12.76 -9.83
CA ASP A 737 -12.20 -13.13 -9.52
C ASP A 737 -13.14 -12.87 -10.71
N PHE A 738 -13.47 -13.89 -11.52
CA PHE A 738 -14.34 -13.72 -12.69
C PHE A 738 -15.82 -13.79 -12.32
N ASN A 739 -16.16 -14.15 -11.08
CA ASN A 739 -17.53 -14.50 -10.69
C ASN A 739 -18.09 -13.70 -9.50
N ASN A 740 -17.26 -12.81 -8.95
CA ASN A 740 -17.47 -11.93 -7.80
C ASN A 740 -17.83 -12.72 -6.53
N ASP A 741 -17.10 -13.81 -6.26
CA ASP A 741 -17.20 -14.58 -5.01
C ASP A 741 -15.99 -14.41 -4.08
N THR A 742 -15.17 -13.41 -4.36
CA THR A 742 -13.97 -12.97 -3.61
C THR A 742 -12.81 -13.95 -3.66
N ARG A 743 -12.88 -14.97 -4.52
CA ARG A 743 -11.80 -15.91 -4.76
C ARG A 743 -11.25 -15.68 -6.15
N ASP A 744 -9.94 -15.79 -6.28
CA ASP A 744 -9.33 -15.80 -7.59
C ASP A 744 -9.63 -17.12 -8.31
N ASP A 745 -10.03 -16.97 -9.56
CA ASP A 745 -10.23 -18.05 -10.52
C ASP A 745 -9.03 -18.11 -11.48
N ILE A 746 -8.95 -19.16 -12.30
CA ILE A 746 -7.82 -19.38 -13.21
C ILE A 746 -8.27 -19.23 -14.66
N VAL A 747 -7.63 -18.36 -15.45
CA VAL A 747 -7.83 -18.31 -16.90
C VAL A 747 -6.72 -19.06 -17.63
N TRP A 748 -7.16 -19.85 -18.60
CA TRP A 748 -6.33 -20.69 -19.44
C TRP A 748 -6.52 -20.31 -20.90
N GLN A 749 -5.48 -20.49 -21.68
CA GLN A 749 -5.50 -20.30 -23.12
C GLN A 749 -4.82 -21.49 -23.81
N ASP A 750 -5.38 -21.94 -24.93
CA ASP A 750 -4.71 -22.87 -25.84
C ASP A 750 -4.03 -22.15 -27.01
N ASP A 751 -3.17 -22.86 -27.71
CA ASP A 751 -2.40 -22.30 -28.84
C ASP A 751 -3.25 -21.86 -30.04
N ASN A 752 -4.54 -22.24 -30.08
CA ASN A 752 -5.48 -21.80 -31.09
C ASN A 752 -6.20 -20.49 -30.69
N GLY A 753 -5.81 -19.89 -29.56
CA GLY A 753 -6.41 -18.70 -29.01
C GLY A 753 -7.70 -18.97 -28.22
N GLN A 754 -8.06 -20.22 -27.95
CA GLN A 754 -9.25 -20.55 -27.18
C GLN A 754 -8.96 -20.33 -25.70
N ALA A 755 -9.79 -19.52 -25.04
CA ALA A 755 -9.69 -19.28 -23.61
C ALA A 755 -10.78 -20.02 -22.81
N VAL A 756 -10.42 -20.44 -21.60
CA VAL A 756 -11.28 -21.12 -20.62
C VAL A 756 -11.01 -20.54 -19.24
N VAL A 757 -12.05 -20.26 -18.47
CA VAL A 757 -11.96 -19.89 -17.05
C VAL A 757 -12.35 -21.09 -16.19
N TRP A 758 -11.54 -21.40 -15.20
CA TRP A 758 -11.84 -22.32 -14.11
C TRP A 758 -12.29 -21.55 -12.89
N LEU A 759 -13.56 -21.67 -12.51
CA LEU A 759 -14.07 -21.07 -11.29
C LEU A 759 -13.63 -21.89 -10.08
N MET A 760 -13.01 -21.25 -9.09
CA MET A 760 -12.31 -21.90 -7.99
C MET A 760 -13.09 -21.76 -6.66
N ASN A 761 -12.87 -22.71 -5.75
CA ASN A 761 -13.31 -22.62 -4.36
C ASN A 761 -12.29 -23.34 -3.47
N GLY A 762 -11.28 -22.58 -3.03
CA GLY A 762 -9.98 -23.13 -2.68
C GLY A 762 -9.40 -23.86 -3.89
N ALA A 763 -8.66 -24.94 -3.63
CA ALA A 763 -8.11 -25.77 -4.71
C ALA A 763 -9.14 -26.69 -5.42
N ASN A 764 -10.44 -26.40 -5.38
CA ASN A 764 -11.47 -27.15 -6.10
C ASN A 764 -11.97 -26.36 -7.32
N VAL A 765 -11.88 -26.97 -8.50
CA VAL A 765 -12.53 -26.45 -9.72
C VAL A 765 -14.03 -26.71 -9.64
N THR A 766 -14.83 -25.66 -9.49
CA THR A 766 -16.29 -25.73 -9.37
C THR A 766 -17.00 -25.67 -10.73
N ALA A 767 -16.40 -24.99 -11.69
CA ALA A 767 -16.85 -24.93 -13.08
C ALA A 767 -15.66 -24.71 -14.02
N SER A 768 -15.79 -25.17 -15.27
CA SER A 768 -14.89 -24.85 -16.37
C SER A 768 -15.73 -24.25 -17.49
N ILE A 769 -15.46 -22.99 -17.83
CA ILE A 769 -16.28 -22.17 -18.71
C ILE A 769 -15.43 -21.75 -19.91
N ALA A 770 -15.80 -22.20 -21.10
CA ALA A 770 -15.18 -21.72 -22.34
C ALA A 770 -15.68 -20.29 -22.64
N ILE A 771 -14.73 -19.36 -22.85
CA ILE A 771 -15.03 -17.94 -23.07
C ILE A 771 -14.80 -17.49 -24.51
N GLY A 772 -14.15 -18.31 -25.34
CA GLY A 772 -14.08 -18.17 -26.81
C GLY A 772 -12.67 -18.01 -27.36
N THR A 773 -12.57 -17.87 -28.69
CA THR A 773 -11.36 -17.49 -29.43
C THR A 773 -11.50 -16.04 -29.86
N ALA A 774 -10.84 -15.13 -29.16
CA ALA A 774 -11.19 -13.72 -29.22
C ALA A 774 -10.98 -13.09 -30.59
N ASN A 775 -9.82 -13.35 -31.17
CA ASN A 775 -9.31 -12.51 -32.25
C ASN A 775 -8.45 -13.27 -33.26
N GLY A 776 -8.28 -14.59 -33.12
CA GLY A 776 -7.36 -15.41 -33.93
C GLY A 776 -6.33 -16.15 -33.06
N ALA A 777 -5.50 -16.99 -33.68
CA ALA A 777 -4.45 -17.74 -32.98
C ALA A 777 -3.21 -16.89 -32.68
N GLU A 778 -3.16 -15.67 -33.22
CA GLU A 778 -2.09 -14.68 -33.08
C GLU A 778 -2.28 -13.71 -31.91
N TRP A 779 -3.30 -13.92 -31.07
CA TRP A 779 -3.58 -13.07 -29.91
C TRP A 779 -3.35 -13.83 -28.62
N ASN A 780 -2.63 -13.20 -27.70
CA ASN A 780 -2.31 -13.77 -26.40
C ASN A 780 -2.93 -12.95 -25.27
N ILE A 781 -3.45 -13.62 -24.24
CA ILE A 781 -3.85 -12.96 -22.99
C ILE A 781 -2.56 -12.49 -22.30
N ARG A 782 -2.44 -11.18 -22.09
CA ARG A 782 -1.26 -10.57 -21.44
C ARG A 782 -1.57 -10.08 -20.02
N GLN A 783 -2.80 -9.67 -19.74
CA GLN A 783 -3.18 -9.19 -18.41
C GLN A 783 -4.57 -9.68 -18.02
N VAL A 784 -4.74 -9.96 -16.73
CA VAL A 784 -6.00 -10.34 -16.09
C VAL A 784 -6.20 -9.40 -14.91
N ALA A 785 -7.25 -8.59 -14.95
CA ALA A 785 -7.56 -7.63 -13.90
C ALA A 785 -8.97 -7.04 -14.07
N ASP A 786 -9.54 -6.47 -13.01
CA ASP A 786 -10.82 -5.75 -13.05
C ASP A 786 -10.62 -4.35 -13.70
N LEU A 787 -10.72 -4.29 -15.04
CA LEU A 787 -10.40 -3.08 -15.82
C LEU A 787 -11.52 -2.04 -15.73
N ASN A 788 -12.76 -2.47 -15.47
CA ASN A 788 -13.94 -1.63 -15.50
C ASN A 788 -14.56 -1.37 -14.10
N GLU A 789 -13.94 -1.91 -13.05
CA GLU A 789 -14.37 -1.86 -11.65
C GLU A 789 -15.73 -2.52 -11.33
N ASP A 790 -16.26 -3.39 -12.19
CA ASP A 790 -17.53 -4.08 -11.92
C ASP A 790 -17.41 -5.25 -10.92
N GLY A 791 -16.19 -5.54 -10.46
CA GLY A 791 -15.90 -6.63 -9.53
C GLY A 791 -15.68 -7.97 -10.23
N HIS A 792 -15.56 -7.99 -11.55
CA HIS A 792 -15.14 -9.15 -12.32
C HIS A 792 -13.77 -8.91 -12.96
N ALA A 793 -12.93 -9.93 -12.94
CA ALA A 793 -11.70 -9.92 -13.72
C ALA A 793 -12.02 -9.89 -15.22
N ASP A 794 -11.37 -8.96 -15.91
CA ASP A 794 -11.37 -8.76 -17.36
C ASP A 794 -10.04 -9.24 -17.96
N LEU A 795 -9.94 -9.25 -19.29
CA LEU A 795 -8.73 -9.70 -19.99
C LEU A 795 -8.21 -8.64 -20.94
N VAL A 796 -6.89 -8.47 -21.00
CA VAL A 796 -6.22 -7.70 -22.05
C VAL A 796 -5.50 -8.67 -22.98
N TRP A 797 -5.81 -8.55 -24.26
CA TRP A 797 -5.20 -9.35 -25.32
C TRP A 797 -4.24 -8.49 -26.13
N GLN A 798 -3.12 -9.05 -26.56
CA GLN A 798 -2.16 -8.41 -27.45
C GLN A 798 -1.82 -9.31 -28.66
N ASN A 799 -1.55 -8.71 -29.82
CA ASN A 799 -0.98 -9.37 -31.00
C ASN A 799 0.41 -8.82 -31.40
N HIS A 800 1.03 -9.46 -32.38
CA HIS A 800 2.34 -9.08 -32.94
C HIS A 800 2.47 -7.66 -33.50
N GLU A 801 1.37 -6.98 -33.81
CA GLU A 801 1.44 -5.61 -34.30
C GLU A 801 1.56 -4.60 -33.14
N GLY A 802 1.69 -5.09 -31.90
CA GLY A 802 1.62 -4.28 -30.70
C GLY A 802 0.21 -3.75 -30.42
N GLN A 803 -0.82 -4.34 -31.03
CA GLN A 803 -2.21 -3.94 -30.81
C GLN A 803 -2.73 -4.62 -29.56
N ALA A 804 -3.38 -3.86 -28.68
CA ALA A 804 -4.05 -4.39 -27.50
C ALA A 804 -5.57 -4.15 -27.55
N VAL A 805 -6.32 -5.14 -27.09
CA VAL A 805 -7.78 -5.05 -26.92
C VAL A 805 -8.19 -5.55 -25.54
N GLU A 806 -9.14 -4.86 -24.93
CA GLU A 806 -9.78 -5.29 -23.69
C GLU A 806 -10.98 -6.20 -23.95
N TRP A 807 -11.19 -7.12 -23.03
CA TRP A 807 -12.30 -8.05 -22.95
C TRP A 807 -12.97 -7.88 -21.60
N LEU A 808 -14.01 -7.07 -21.56
CA LEU A 808 -14.82 -6.88 -20.35
C LEU A 808 -15.77 -8.07 -20.15
N LEU A 809 -15.65 -8.77 -19.03
CA LEU A 809 -16.33 -10.02 -18.75
C LEU A 809 -17.41 -9.82 -17.67
N THR A 810 -18.53 -10.53 -17.78
CA THR A 810 -19.57 -10.53 -16.72
C THR A 810 -19.98 -11.96 -16.41
N LYS A 811 -20.56 -12.19 -15.22
CA LYS A 811 -20.97 -13.50 -14.67
C LYS A 811 -21.72 -14.45 -15.63
N THR A 812 -22.40 -13.96 -16.67
CA THR A 812 -23.26 -14.80 -17.55
C THR A 812 -23.21 -14.50 -19.04
N ASN A 813 -22.52 -13.42 -19.47
CA ASN A 813 -22.32 -13.08 -20.88
C ASN A 813 -20.97 -12.37 -21.02
N PHE A 814 -20.03 -13.02 -21.69
CA PHE A 814 -18.77 -12.41 -22.14
C PHE A 814 -19.09 -11.47 -23.32
N ALA A 815 -19.68 -10.32 -23.02
CA ALA A 815 -20.09 -9.34 -24.02
C ALA A 815 -18.88 -8.50 -24.42
N THR A 816 -18.20 -8.93 -25.48
CA THR A 816 -17.04 -8.26 -26.08
C THR A 816 -17.32 -6.78 -26.34
N ARG A 817 -16.62 -5.88 -25.65
CA ARG A 817 -16.50 -4.49 -26.09
C ARG A 817 -15.07 -4.25 -26.54
N PHE A 818 -14.89 -4.07 -27.84
CA PHE A 818 -13.59 -3.72 -28.42
C PHE A 818 -13.35 -2.22 -28.22
N ALA A 819 -12.54 -1.86 -27.24
CA ALA A 819 -11.75 -0.63 -27.34
C ALA A 819 -10.32 -1.04 -27.68
N SER A 820 -9.74 -0.45 -28.72
CA SER A 820 -8.29 -0.48 -28.85
C SER A 820 -7.76 0.34 -27.67
N ILE A 821 -7.00 -0.29 -26.79
CA ILE A 821 -6.32 0.44 -25.74
C ILE A 821 -4.95 0.78 -26.31
N GLY A 822 -4.76 2.10 -26.46
CA GLY A 822 -3.68 2.78 -27.16
C GLY A 822 -3.52 2.46 -28.64
N GLY A 823 -3.06 3.46 -29.38
CA GLY A 823 -2.65 3.25 -30.76
C GLY A 823 -1.46 2.30 -30.80
N ALA A 824 -1.23 1.63 -31.95
CA ALA A 824 -0.09 0.76 -32.15
C ALA A 824 1.20 1.43 -31.63
N ASN A 825 1.69 0.97 -30.47
CA ASN A 825 2.97 1.43 -29.93
C ASN A 825 4.14 1.04 -30.86
N GLY A 826 3.85 0.18 -31.84
CA GLY A 826 4.80 -0.46 -32.75
C GLY A 826 4.98 -1.91 -32.33
N SER A 827 5.49 -2.75 -33.23
CA SER A 827 5.81 -4.15 -32.95
C SER A 827 6.96 -4.33 -31.94
N ASN A 828 7.60 -3.24 -31.51
CA ASN A 828 8.74 -3.24 -30.58
C ASN A 828 8.32 -2.96 -29.13
N TRP A 829 7.05 -3.22 -28.80
CA TRP A 829 6.45 -2.95 -27.49
C TRP A 829 5.56 -4.10 -27.06
N SER A 830 5.79 -4.61 -25.85
CA SER A 830 5.01 -5.66 -25.21
C SER A 830 4.28 -5.12 -23.97
N ILE A 831 3.11 -5.67 -23.68
CA ILE A 831 2.49 -5.53 -22.35
C ILE A 831 3.28 -6.41 -21.40
N VAL A 832 3.76 -5.81 -20.32
CA VAL A 832 4.47 -6.49 -19.24
C VAL A 832 3.51 -7.40 -18.51
N THR A 833 3.94 -8.64 -18.28
CA THR A 833 3.18 -9.62 -17.50
C THR A 833 4.02 -10.09 -16.33
N ASN A 834 3.40 -10.55 -15.24
CA ASN A 834 4.14 -11.07 -14.07
C ASN A 834 4.77 -12.46 -14.31
N ASN A 835 4.92 -12.90 -15.57
CA ASN A 835 5.14 -14.31 -15.92
C ASN A 835 6.02 -14.49 -17.18
N GLU A 836 7.17 -13.83 -17.24
CA GLU A 836 8.05 -13.90 -18.43
C GLU A 836 9.06 -15.06 -18.35
N ASN A 837 8.91 -16.01 -19.27
CA ASN A 837 9.86 -17.08 -19.53
C ASN A 837 10.57 -16.74 -20.85
N LYS A 838 11.91 -16.54 -20.83
CA LYS A 838 12.68 -16.52 -22.08
C LYS A 838 13.07 -17.95 -22.41
N THR A 839 12.72 -18.38 -23.61
CA THR A 839 13.06 -19.69 -24.17
C THR A 839 13.86 -19.47 -25.45
N GLN A 840 15.01 -20.15 -25.59
CA GLN A 840 15.80 -20.07 -26.82
C GLN A 840 15.00 -20.63 -27.99
N GLY A 841 15.00 -19.94 -29.12
CA GLY A 841 14.22 -20.34 -30.30
C GLY A 841 12.72 -20.11 -30.17
N ASP A 842 12.22 -19.37 -29.17
CA ASP A 842 10.80 -18.98 -29.11
C ASP A 842 10.54 -17.81 -30.06
N LEU A 843 9.91 -18.07 -31.22
CA LEU A 843 9.63 -17.01 -32.18
C LEU A 843 8.28 -16.33 -31.93
N ASP A 844 7.35 -17.02 -31.27
CA ASP A 844 5.97 -16.55 -31.14
C ASP A 844 5.57 -16.00 -29.75
N GLY A 845 6.48 -16.09 -28.79
CA GLY A 845 6.34 -15.59 -27.43
C GLY A 845 5.43 -16.45 -26.56
N ASP A 846 5.17 -17.69 -26.96
CA ASP A 846 4.34 -18.61 -26.20
C ASP A 846 5.09 -19.33 -25.06
N GLY A 847 6.40 -19.10 -24.97
CA GLY A 847 7.32 -19.67 -23.98
C GLY A 847 7.92 -21.01 -24.41
N ARG A 848 7.73 -21.46 -25.65
CA ARG A 848 8.32 -22.67 -26.22
C ARG A 848 9.21 -22.32 -27.40
N ALA A 849 10.26 -23.11 -27.60
CA ALA A 849 11.04 -23.06 -28.82
C ALA A 849 10.17 -23.48 -30.02
N ASP A 850 10.41 -22.86 -31.16
CA ASP A 850 9.79 -23.14 -32.45
C ASP A 850 10.82 -23.66 -33.46
N LEU A 851 10.36 -24.24 -34.57
CA LEU A 851 11.24 -24.69 -35.64
C LEU A 851 11.17 -23.78 -36.87
N VAL A 852 12.31 -23.36 -37.40
CA VAL A 852 12.36 -22.62 -38.67
C VAL A 852 12.95 -23.46 -39.78
N TRP A 853 12.19 -23.63 -40.85
CA TRP A 853 12.61 -24.32 -42.06
C TRP A 853 12.97 -23.33 -43.15
N ALA A 854 14.15 -23.47 -43.75
CA ALA A 854 14.58 -22.68 -44.89
C ALA A 854 14.83 -23.55 -46.14
N ASP A 855 14.27 -23.16 -47.29
CA ASP A 855 14.49 -23.86 -48.56
C ASP A 855 15.73 -23.34 -49.31
N ALA A 856 16.15 -24.11 -50.31
CA ALA A 856 17.26 -23.75 -51.21
C ALA A 856 17.02 -22.48 -52.05
N ASN A 857 15.82 -21.89 -52.03
CA ASN A 857 15.51 -20.62 -52.67
C ASN A 857 15.52 -19.46 -51.66
N GLY A 858 15.92 -19.69 -50.41
CA GLY A 858 15.92 -18.69 -49.35
C GLY A 858 14.51 -18.32 -48.86
N GLN A 859 13.55 -19.25 -48.94
CA GLN A 859 12.24 -19.10 -48.31
C GLN A 859 12.24 -19.74 -46.92
N ALA A 860 11.81 -19.00 -45.89
CA ALA A 860 11.56 -19.56 -44.56
C ALA A 860 10.09 -19.91 -44.31
N VAL A 861 9.89 -20.90 -43.43
CA VAL A 861 8.61 -21.33 -42.87
C VAL A 861 8.80 -21.56 -41.36
N LEU A 862 7.98 -20.91 -40.55
CA LEU A 862 7.86 -21.13 -39.10
C LEU A 862 6.97 -22.33 -38.86
N TRP A 863 7.43 -23.27 -38.05
CA TRP A 863 6.61 -24.28 -37.43
C TRP A 863 6.49 -23.94 -35.96
N ARG A 864 5.28 -23.57 -35.56
CA ARG A 864 4.96 -23.35 -34.16
C ARG A 864 4.84 -24.68 -33.42
N MET A 865 5.59 -24.85 -32.34
CA MET A 865 5.77 -26.15 -31.72
C MET A 865 5.11 -26.27 -30.35
N ASN A 866 4.70 -27.50 -30.03
CA ASN A 866 4.43 -27.92 -28.66
C ASN A 866 4.86 -29.37 -28.47
N GLY A 867 6.01 -29.52 -27.84
CA GLY A 867 6.82 -30.72 -27.89
C GLY A 867 6.98 -31.16 -29.35
N ALA A 868 6.58 -32.39 -29.66
CA ALA A 868 6.66 -32.92 -31.01
C ALA A 868 5.51 -32.52 -31.96
N ASN A 869 4.50 -31.79 -31.50
CA ASN A 869 3.37 -31.42 -32.34
C ASN A 869 3.63 -30.10 -33.03
N VAL A 870 3.43 -30.06 -34.35
CA VAL A 870 3.39 -28.81 -35.13
C VAL A 870 1.98 -28.26 -35.03
N ILE A 871 1.84 -27.12 -34.35
CA ILE A 871 0.56 -26.43 -34.15
C ILE A 871 0.14 -25.74 -35.45
N ALA A 872 1.07 -25.01 -36.06
CA ALA A 872 0.87 -24.31 -37.32
C ALA A 872 2.17 -24.25 -38.11
N GLY A 873 2.05 -24.16 -39.44
CA GLY A 873 3.16 -23.99 -40.37
C GLY A 873 2.91 -22.79 -41.27
N GLU A 874 3.71 -21.74 -41.12
CA GLU A 874 3.46 -20.43 -41.73
C GLU A 874 4.67 -19.94 -42.50
N LYS A 875 4.45 -19.40 -43.70
CA LYS A 875 5.55 -18.84 -44.49
C LYS A 875 5.98 -17.51 -43.87
N ILE A 876 7.28 -17.38 -43.55
CA ILE A 876 7.84 -16.16 -42.98
C ILE A 876 8.57 -15.37 -44.06
N GLY A 877 8.20 -14.10 -44.22
CA GLY A 877 8.86 -13.17 -45.12
C GLY A 877 8.82 -13.57 -46.60
N ASP A 878 9.36 -12.69 -47.45
CA ASP A 878 9.60 -13.00 -48.85
C ASP A 878 10.91 -13.77 -49.02
N SER A 879 10.95 -14.66 -50.02
CA SER A 879 12.17 -15.38 -50.39
C SER A 879 13.28 -14.40 -50.74
N LEU A 880 14.45 -14.57 -50.10
CA LEU A 880 15.64 -13.76 -50.36
C LEU A 880 16.37 -14.19 -51.64
N GLY A 881 16.00 -15.33 -52.21
CA GLY A 881 16.60 -15.94 -53.40
C GLY A 881 17.66 -17.00 -53.05
N ALA A 882 17.97 -17.83 -54.03
CA ALA A 882 18.77 -19.05 -53.86
C ALA A 882 20.24 -18.85 -53.41
N ASP A 883 20.72 -17.61 -53.37
CA ASP A 883 22.05 -17.28 -52.87
C ASP A 883 22.09 -17.04 -51.35
N TRP A 884 20.93 -16.99 -50.68
CA TRP A 884 20.78 -16.72 -49.25
C TRP A 884 20.50 -17.99 -48.46
N HIS A 885 21.16 -18.09 -47.31
CA HIS A 885 21.03 -19.20 -46.37
C HIS A 885 20.70 -18.65 -44.98
N LEU A 886 19.74 -19.25 -44.30
CA LEU A 886 19.50 -19.03 -42.88
C LEU A 886 20.69 -19.64 -42.10
N ARG A 887 21.20 -18.91 -41.11
CA ARG A 887 22.45 -19.24 -40.40
C ARG A 887 22.24 -19.45 -38.91
N SER A 888 21.26 -18.77 -38.32
CA SER A 888 20.91 -18.88 -36.90
C SER A 888 19.52 -18.31 -36.64
N SER A 889 18.92 -18.74 -35.53
CA SER A 889 17.72 -18.24 -34.87
C SER A 889 18.10 -17.85 -33.43
N ASP A 890 18.05 -16.58 -33.06
CA ASP A 890 18.49 -16.11 -31.74
C ASP A 890 18.01 -14.68 -31.43
N ASP A 891 17.85 -14.33 -30.15
CA ASP A 891 17.27 -13.05 -29.69
C ASP A 891 18.24 -11.87 -29.88
N ILE A 892 18.47 -11.44 -31.12
CA ILE A 892 19.40 -10.34 -31.44
C ILE A 892 18.83 -8.97 -31.01
N SER A 893 17.50 -8.85 -30.90
CA SER A 893 16.78 -7.64 -30.53
C SER A 893 16.68 -7.42 -29.02
N GLY A 894 16.79 -8.50 -28.24
CA GLY A 894 16.58 -8.54 -26.80
C GLY A 894 15.11 -8.64 -26.38
N ASP A 895 14.15 -8.70 -27.30
CA ASP A 895 12.72 -8.68 -26.98
C ASP A 895 12.20 -9.99 -26.37
N GLY A 896 13.07 -11.00 -26.24
CA GLY A 896 12.74 -12.31 -25.70
C GLY A 896 12.23 -13.29 -26.75
N LEU A 897 12.17 -12.87 -28.02
CA LEU A 897 11.85 -13.72 -29.16
C LEU A 897 13.10 -14.00 -30.00
N ALA A 898 13.15 -15.15 -30.64
CA ALA A 898 14.25 -15.49 -31.53
C ALA A 898 14.13 -14.79 -32.89
N ASP A 899 15.21 -14.12 -33.31
CA ASP A 899 15.35 -13.42 -34.59
C ASP A 899 16.13 -14.27 -35.61
N LEU A 900 15.97 -13.99 -36.91
CA LEU A 900 16.58 -14.81 -37.96
C LEU A 900 17.78 -14.15 -38.64
N ILE A 901 18.93 -14.84 -38.66
CA ILE A 901 20.16 -14.35 -39.29
C ILE A 901 20.40 -15.04 -40.63
N TRP A 902 20.28 -14.27 -41.70
CA TRP A 902 20.52 -14.71 -43.07
C TRP A 902 21.87 -14.25 -43.58
N GLN A 903 22.53 -15.09 -44.38
CA GLN A 903 23.75 -14.70 -45.08
C GLN A 903 23.78 -15.24 -46.51
N ASN A 904 24.25 -14.40 -47.45
CA ASN A 904 24.47 -14.84 -48.82
C ASN A 904 25.89 -15.36 -49.10
N ALA A 905 26.05 -16.04 -50.24
CA ALA A 905 27.32 -16.61 -50.69
C ALA A 905 28.48 -15.59 -50.81
N GLN A 906 28.18 -14.29 -50.94
CA GLN A 906 29.15 -13.20 -51.03
C GLN A 906 29.52 -12.60 -49.65
N GLY A 907 28.97 -13.14 -48.57
CA GLY A 907 29.25 -12.73 -47.19
C GLY A 907 28.50 -11.47 -46.76
N GLN A 908 27.36 -11.16 -47.38
CA GLN A 908 26.44 -10.13 -46.86
C GLN A 908 25.48 -10.80 -45.87
N THR A 909 25.34 -10.21 -44.68
CA THR A 909 24.45 -10.68 -43.62
C THR A 909 23.22 -9.75 -43.50
N VAL A 910 22.06 -10.33 -43.22
CA VAL A 910 20.80 -9.63 -42.92
C VAL A 910 20.20 -10.27 -41.68
N ALA A 911 19.77 -9.45 -40.72
CA ALA A 911 18.95 -9.89 -39.60
C ALA A 911 17.49 -9.56 -39.90
N TRP A 912 16.62 -10.54 -39.69
CA TRP A 912 15.17 -10.37 -39.64
C TRP A 912 14.78 -10.37 -38.17
N ILE A 913 14.38 -9.19 -37.69
CA ILE A 913 13.77 -9.06 -36.37
C ILE A 913 12.37 -9.63 -36.46
N MET A 914 12.14 -10.69 -35.69
CA MET A 914 10.91 -11.44 -35.61
C MET A 914 10.02 -10.81 -34.55
N HIS A 915 8.70 -10.96 -34.74
CA HIS A 915 7.73 -10.63 -33.71
C HIS A 915 6.45 -11.41 -33.98
N ASP A 916 6.02 -12.15 -32.97
CA ASP A 916 5.27 -13.39 -33.10
C ASP A 916 5.60 -14.19 -34.41
N ASN A 917 4.59 -14.49 -35.24
CA ASN A 917 4.76 -15.36 -36.42
C ASN A 917 5.36 -14.67 -37.67
N GLY A 918 5.94 -13.46 -37.56
CA GLY A 918 6.26 -12.61 -38.71
C GLY A 918 7.55 -11.80 -38.61
N VAL A 919 8.01 -11.26 -39.75
CA VAL A 919 9.18 -10.37 -39.81
C VAL A 919 8.74 -8.94 -39.52
N ALA A 920 9.07 -8.43 -38.34
CA ALA A 920 8.81 -7.04 -37.94
C ALA A 920 9.73 -6.05 -38.65
N ALA A 921 11.02 -6.39 -38.76
CA ALA A 921 12.01 -5.57 -39.46
C ALA A 921 13.08 -6.44 -40.12
N ALA A 922 13.68 -5.94 -41.19
CA ALA A 922 14.82 -6.59 -41.83
C ALA A 922 15.90 -5.56 -42.11
N ALA A 923 17.14 -5.83 -41.68
CA ALA A 923 18.26 -4.92 -41.88
C ALA A 923 19.56 -5.65 -42.22
N ALA A 924 20.39 -5.03 -43.05
CA ALA A 924 21.72 -5.53 -43.34
C ALA A 924 22.66 -5.31 -42.15
N VAL A 925 23.43 -6.33 -41.78
CA VAL A 925 24.37 -6.32 -40.65
C VAL A 925 25.80 -6.49 -41.17
N GLY A 926 26.74 -5.65 -40.71
CA GLY A 926 28.18 -5.78 -41.00
C GLY A 926 28.65 -5.56 -42.44
N GLY A 927 27.74 -5.26 -43.38
CA GLY A 927 28.06 -5.06 -44.79
C GLY A 927 28.48 -6.36 -45.50
N GLN A 928 29.11 -6.24 -46.68
CA GLN A 928 29.56 -7.40 -47.45
C GLN A 928 31.02 -7.75 -47.12
N LEU A 929 31.24 -8.80 -46.33
CA LEU A 929 32.57 -9.20 -45.84
C LEU A 929 33.42 -9.91 -46.90
N GLY A 930 32.78 -10.45 -47.94
CA GLY A 930 33.41 -11.26 -48.98
C GLY A 930 33.16 -12.75 -48.81
N ALA A 931 33.27 -13.49 -49.91
CA ALA A 931 32.82 -14.89 -50.02
C ALA A 931 33.56 -15.89 -49.12
N GLN A 932 34.68 -15.51 -48.51
CA GLN A 932 35.43 -16.33 -47.56
C GLN A 932 34.93 -16.23 -46.11
N TRP A 933 34.09 -15.24 -45.78
CA TRP A 933 33.55 -15.05 -44.44
C TRP A 933 32.19 -15.72 -44.30
N ARG A 934 31.94 -16.31 -43.13
CA ARG A 934 30.69 -16.98 -42.79
C ARG A 934 30.24 -16.61 -41.39
N VAL A 935 28.94 -16.39 -41.19
CA VAL A 935 28.34 -16.48 -39.84
C VAL A 935 28.46 -17.94 -39.42
N MET A 936 29.03 -18.17 -38.23
CA MET A 936 29.27 -19.49 -37.68
C MET A 936 28.37 -19.83 -36.49
N ALA A 937 28.11 -18.85 -35.62
CA ALA A 937 27.25 -19.00 -34.45
C ALA A 937 26.73 -17.62 -34.01
N THR A 938 25.63 -17.63 -33.27
CA THR A 938 25.11 -16.50 -32.49
C THR A 938 25.00 -16.89 -31.02
N GLY A 939 24.92 -15.89 -30.15
CA GLY A 939 24.76 -16.06 -28.71
C GLY A 939 25.28 -14.83 -27.95
N ASP A 940 24.83 -14.60 -26.73
CA ASP A 940 25.09 -13.39 -25.93
C ASP A 940 26.50 -13.40 -25.32
N LEU A 941 27.52 -13.05 -26.10
CA LEU A 941 28.92 -13.06 -25.63
C LEU A 941 29.17 -12.10 -24.45
N ASN A 942 28.31 -11.10 -24.24
CA ASN A 942 28.60 -9.98 -23.37
C ASN A 942 27.64 -9.81 -22.17
N GLY A 943 26.61 -10.65 -22.08
CA GLY A 943 25.63 -10.72 -21.01
C GLY A 943 24.64 -9.55 -21.03
N ASP A 944 24.38 -8.97 -22.20
CA ASP A 944 23.39 -7.90 -22.38
C ASP A 944 22.02 -8.38 -22.88
N GLY A 945 21.84 -9.70 -22.91
CA GLY A 945 20.59 -10.41 -23.20
C GLY A 945 20.16 -10.30 -24.64
N MET A 946 21.11 -9.91 -25.50
CA MET A 946 20.98 -9.92 -26.94
C MET A 946 22.01 -10.87 -27.51
N ALA A 947 21.62 -11.63 -28.51
CA ALA A 947 22.54 -12.48 -29.23
C ALA A 947 23.58 -11.63 -29.97
N ASP A 948 24.85 -11.99 -29.83
CA ASP A 948 25.96 -11.47 -30.62
C ASP A 948 26.25 -12.39 -31.81
N ILE A 949 27.08 -11.94 -32.75
CA ILE A 949 27.41 -12.73 -33.96
C ILE A 949 28.91 -13.01 -34.03
N VAL A 950 29.29 -14.28 -34.21
CA VAL A 950 30.66 -14.64 -34.59
C VAL A 950 30.74 -15.00 -36.07
N VAL A 951 31.55 -14.21 -36.80
CA VAL A 951 31.89 -14.49 -38.19
C VAL A 951 33.32 -15.02 -38.32
N GLN A 952 33.51 -16.00 -39.19
CA GLN A 952 34.81 -16.64 -39.40
C GLN A 952 35.23 -16.65 -40.87
N ASN A 953 36.50 -16.42 -41.13
CA ASN A 953 37.13 -16.56 -42.43
C ASN A 953 37.54 -18.02 -42.67
N GLY A 954 36.87 -18.71 -43.60
CA GLY A 954 37.11 -20.12 -43.90
C GLY A 954 38.47 -20.44 -44.55
N ILE A 955 39.26 -19.43 -44.95
CA ILE A 955 40.61 -19.64 -45.51
C ILE A 955 41.67 -19.50 -44.41
N THR A 956 41.54 -18.50 -43.54
CA THR A 956 42.56 -18.19 -42.51
C THR A 956 42.22 -18.80 -41.15
N GLY A 957 40.96 -19.15 -40.90
CA GLY A 957 40.46 -19.54 -39.59
C GLY A 957 40.29 -18.37 -38.61
N GLU A 958 40.44 -17.12 -39.08
CA GLU A 958 40.26 -15.92 -38.26
C GLU A 958 38.78 -15.73 -37.90
N ALA A 959 38.47 -15.57 -36.62
CA ALA A 959 37.12 -15.25 -36.13
C ALA A 959 37.03 -13.81 -35.62
N VAL A 960 35.88 -13.18 -35.82
CA VAL A 960 35.55 -11.83 -35.38
C VAL A 960 34.19 -11.89 -34.70
N ALA A 961 34.11 -11.43 -33.46
CA ALA A 961 32.83 -11.19 -32.81
C ALA A 961 32.32 -9.79 -33.13
N TRP A 962 31.04 -9.73 -33.44
CA TRP A 962 30.24 -8.53 -33.51
C TRP A 962 29.34 -8.51 -32.30
N LEU A 963 29.62 -7.59 -31.38
CA LEU A 963 28.71 -7.30 -30.30
C LEU A 963 27.55 -6.48 -30.88
N MET A 964 26.34 -6.93 -30.66
CA MET A 964 25.12 -6.47 -31.30
C MET A 964 24.29 -5.61 -30.34
N ASN A 965 23.36 -4.87 -30.91
CA ASN A 965 22.24 -4.26 -30.20
C ASN A 965 21.12 -4.12 -31.23
N GLY A 966 20.22 -5.11 -31.27
CA GLY A 966 19.38 -5.36 -32.43
C GLY A 966 20.22 -5.52 -33.68
N THR A 967 19.91 -4.74 -34.71
CA THR A 967 20.60 -4.81 -36.01
C THR A 967 21.90 -3.99 -36.08
N THR A 968 22.33 -3.37 -34.98
CA THR A 968 23.50 -2.49 -34.94
C THR A 968 24.71 -3.19 -34.33
N ILE A 969 25.86 -3.15 -35.01
CA ILE A 969 27.14 -3.60 -34.43
C ILE A 969 27.70 -2.50 -33.53
N THR A 970 27.75 -2.76 -32.22
CA THR A 970 28.33 -1.85 -31.22
C THR A 970 29.85 -1.99 -31.14
N SER A 971 30.38 -3.18 -31.40
CA SER A 971 31.81 -3.46 -31.44
C SER A 971 32.12 -4.64 -32.37
N ALA A 972 33.16 -4.53 -33.20
CA ALA A 972 33.66 -5.64 -34.02
C ALA A 972 35.14 -5.91 -33.69
N ARG A 973 35.46 -7.11 -33.18
CA ARG A 973 36.80 -7.44 -32.68
C ARG A 973 37.21 -8.86 -33.08
N ALA A 974 38.44 -9.01 -33.57
CA ALA A 974 39.02 -10.32 -33.83
C ALA A 974 39.24 -11.08 -32.51
N ILE A 975 38.86 -12.36 -32.48
CA ILE A 975 38.99 -13.24 -31.32
C ILE A 975 39.98 -14.36 -31.64
N GLY A 976 41.07 -14.44 -30.87
CA GLY A 976 42.05 -15.55 -30.93
C GLY A 976 43.01 -15.58 -32.12
N GLY A 977 42.95 -14.62 -33.04
CA GLY A 977 43.81 -14.60 -34.23
C GLY A 977 43.45 -15.67 -35.27
N ALA A 978 44.36 -15.97 -36.20
CA ALA A 978 44.14 -16.97 -37.24
C ALA A 978 44.41 -18.38 -36.69
N ASN A 979 43.35 -19.13 -36.38
CA ASN A 979 43.45 -20.49 -35.81
C ASN A 979 43.72 -21.59 -36.86
N GLY A 980 43.84 -21.21 -38.14
CA GLY A 980 43.98 -22.12 -39.26
C GLY A 980 42.62 -22.65 -39.75
N PRO A 981 42.53 -23.06 -41.03
CA PRO A 981 41.27 -23.49 -41.64
C PRO A 981 40.71 -24.80 -41.07
N ASP A 982 41.53 -25.54 -40.29
CA ASP A 982 41.14 -26.81 -39.69
C ASP A 982 40.26 -26.63 -38.45
N TRP A 983 40.17 -25.42 -37.87
CA TRP A 983 39.35 -25.10 -36.70
C TRP A 983 38.15 -24.24 -37.09
N GLN A 984 36.97 -24.62 -36.62
CA GLN A 984 35.71 -23.93 -36.86
C GLN A 984 34.99 -23.65 -35.55
N VAL A 985 34.35 -22.49 -35.46
CA VAL A 985 33.35 -22.23 -34.41
C VAL A 985 32.13 -23.09 -34.72
N ARG A 986 31.65 -23.85 -33.74
CA ARG A 986 30.51 -24.78 -33.91
C ARG A 986 29.26 -24.31 -33.18
N ALA A 987 29.43 -23.70 -32.01
CA ALA A 987 28.35 -23.21 -31.19
C ALA A 987 28.86 -22.10 -30.27
N MET A 988 27.93 -21.37 -29.69
CA MET A 988 28.15 -20.47 -28.57
C MET A 988 27.13 -20.80 -27.49
N GLY A 989 27.52 -20.62 -26.23
CA GLY A 989 26.68 -21.00 -25.10
C GLY A 989 27.33 -20.76 -23.75
N ASP A 990 26.56 -20.50 -22.70
CA ASP A 990 27.08 -20.25 -21.35
C ASP A 990 27.58 -21.54 -20.68
N ILE A 991 28.79 -21.97 -21.02
CA ILE A 991 29.39 -23.21 -20.52
C ILE A 991 29.81 -23.10 -19.04
N ASN A 992 29.87 -21.89 -18.48
CA ASN A 992 30.43 -21.63 -17.17
C ASN A 992 29.44 -21.05 -16.14
N GLY A 993 28.28 -20.57 -16.59
CA GLY A 993 27.15 -20.09 -15.80
C GLY A 993 27.32 -18.65 -15.32
N ASP A 994 28.08 -17.83 -16.05
CA ASP A 994 28.31 -16.42 -15.70
C ASP A 994 27.37 -15.44 -16.42
N GLY A 995 26.44 -15.96 -17.23
CA GLY A 995 25.44 -15.20 -17.97
C GLY A 995 26.02 -14.56 -19.24
N SER A 996 27.14 -15.05 -19.74
CA SER A 996 27.71 -14.68 -21.04
C SER A 996 28.08 -15.94 -21.81
N ASP A 997 27.74 -15.98 -23.09
CA ASP A 997 28.05 -17.13 -23.92
C ASP A 997 29.54 -17.23 -24.19
N ASP A 998 30.01 -18.47 -24.15
CA ASP A 998 31.35 -18.90 -24.44
C ASP A 998 31.45 -19.44 -25.87
N ILE A 999 32.65 -19.52 -26.44
CA ILE A 999 32.83 -19.99 -27.82
C ILE A 999 33.34 -21.43 -27.84
N ILE A 1000 32.58 -22.30 -28.53
CA ILE A 1000 32.91 -23.70 -28.71
C ILE A 1000 33.48 -23.93 -30.10
N TRP A 1001 34.70 -24.43 -30.13
CA TRP A 1001 35.46 -24.72 -31.34
C TRP A 1001 35.60 -26.21 -31.56
N GLU A 1002 35.65 -26.62 -32.82
CA GLU A 1002 36.00 -27.98 -33.22
C GLU A 1002 37.00 -27.96 -34.36
N ASN A 1003 37.91 -28.93 -34.39
CA ASN A 1003 38.78 -29.14 -35.53
C ASN A 1003 38.34 -30.31 -36.43
N THR A 1004 38.88 -30.38 -37.64
CA THR A 1004 38.61 -31.46 -38.61
C THR A 1004 38.95 -32.88 -38.13
N GLY A 1005 39.63 -33.02 -36.99
CA GLY A 1005 39.90 -34.30 -36.33
C GLY A 1005 38.90 -34.68 -35.23
N GLY A 1006 37.88 -33.85 -34.96
CA GLY A 1006 36.91 -34.04 -33.87
C GLY A 1006 37.45 -33.68 -32.48
N GLN A 1007 38.45 -32.79 -32.39
CA GLN A 1007 38.92 -32.23 -31.12
C GLN A 1007 38.18 -30.92 -30.84
N ALA A 1008 37.58 -30.82 -29.65
CA ALA A 1008 36.91 -29.62 -29.19
C ALA A 1008 37.83 -28.68 -28.39
N ALA A 1009 37.52 -27.40 -28.38
CA ALA A 1009 38.06 -26.40 -27.47
C ALA A 1009 36.94 -25.46 -26.99
N VAL A 1010 37.01 -25.06 -25.72
CA VAL A 1010 36.10 -24.06 -25.11
C VAL A 1010 36.90 -22.82 -24.77
N TRP A 1011 36.41 -21.68 -25.25
CA TRP A 1011 36.96 -20.37 -24.97
C TRP A 1011 35.98 -19.61 -24.10
N LEU A 1012 36.31 -19.45 -22.83
CA LEU A 1012 35.50 -18.65 -21.91
C LEU A 1012 35.64 -17.18 -22.27
N THR A 1013 34.53 -16.47 -22.45
CA THR A 1013 34.51 -15.10 -22.99
C THR A 1013 33.75 -14.11 -22.13
N GLN A 1014 34.10 -12.84 -22.28
CA GLN A 1014 33.28 -11.72 -21.80
C GLN A 1014 33.37 -10.61 -22.85
N GLY A 1015 32.31 -10.48 -23.64
CA GLY A 1015 32.33 -9.86 -24.96
C GLY A 1015 33.42 -10.48 -25.84
N ALA A 1016 34.20 -9.64 -26.50
CA ALA A 1016 35.31 -10.11 -27.35
C ALA A 1016 36.60 -10.49 -26.59
N GLN A 1017 36.60 -10.47 -25.26
CA GLN A 1017 37.77 -10.82 -24.45
C GLN A 1017 37.77 -12.32 -24.13
N ILE A 1018 38.89 -13.01 -24.40
CA ILE A 1018 39.10 -14.40 -23.98
C ILE A 1018 39.60 -14.40 -22.53
N LEU A 1019 38.83 -14.99 -21.62
CA LEU A 1019 39.17 -15.17 -20.22
C LEU A 1019 40.01 -16.43 -20.00
N ALA A 1020 39.62 -17.51 -20.66
CA ALA A 1020 40.34 -18.78 -20.67
C ALA A 1020 40.12 -19.48 -22.01
N ALA A 1021 41.07 -20.29 -22.46
CA ALA A 1021 40.93 -21.13 -23.63
C ALA A 1021 41.59 -22.47 -23.36
N SER A 1022 40.83 -23.56 -23.50
CA SER A 1022 41.34 -24.91 -23.28
C SER A 1022 40.80 -25.86 -24.33
N LEU A 1023 41.64 -26.83 -24.73
CA LEU A 1023 41.14 -28.04 -25.36
C LEU A 1023 40.31 -28.81 -24.33
N VAL A 1024 39.16 -29.32 -24.74
CA VAL A 1024 38.27 -30.11 -23.87
C VAL A 1024 38.02 -31.48 -24.49
N GLY A 1025 37.99 -32.50 -23.64
CA GLY A 1025 37.91 -33.90 -24.07
C GLY A 1025 39.15 -34.39 -24.84
N GLY A 1026 39.10 -35.66 -25.27
CA GLY A 1026 40.02 -36.18 -26.28
C GLY A 1026 39.39 -36.10 -27.67
N ALA A 1027 40.17 -36.26 -28.74
CA ALA A 1027 39.62 -36.36 -30.09
C ALA A 1027 38.66 -37.57 -30.14
N ASN A 1028 37.36 -37.30 -30.27
CA ASN A 1028 36.34 -38.35 -30.37
C ASN A 1028 36.48 -39.16 -31.67
N GLY A 1029 37.31 -38.66 -32.60
CA GLY A 1029 37.56 -39.22 -33.91
C GLY A 1029 36.73 -38.50 -34.96
N ALA A 1030 37.17 -38.50 -36.22
CA ALA A 1030 36.54 -37.77 -37.33
C ALA A 1030 35.12 -38.24 -37.73
N SER A 1031 34.47 -39.07 -36.90
CA SER A 1031 33.10 -39.54 -37.08
C SER A 1031 32.11 -38.93 -36.09
N PHE A 1032 32.58 -37.97 -35.28
CA PHE A 1032 31.77 -37.22 -34.34
C PHE A 1032 31.92 -35.72 -34.61
N ASP A 1033 30.81 -35.01 -34.48
CA ASP A 1033 30.68 -33.58 -34.71
C ASP A 1033 29.96 -32.95 -33.51
N ILE A 1034 30.29 -31.70 -33.17
CA ILE A 1034 29.49 -30.92 -32.22
C ILE A 1034 28.19 -30.51 -32.90
N ALA A 1035 27.06 -30.94 -32.34
CA ALA A 1035 25.73 -30.63 -32.82
C ALA A 1035 25.25 -29.26 -32.33
N GLY A 1036 25.62 -28.91 -31.11
CA GLY A 1036 25.21 -27.66 -30.46
C GLY A 1036 25.51 -27.69 -28.98
N VAL A 1037 24.86 -26.79 -28.27
CA VAL A 1037 24.88 -26.68 -26.82
C VAL A 1037 23.46 -26.65 -26.30
N ALA A 1038 23.25 -27.12 -25.07
CA ALA A 1038 21.92 -27.27 -24.47
C ALA A 1038 22.04 -27.29 -22.96
N ASP A 1039 21.14 -26.64 -22.22
CA ASP A 1039 21.00 -26.87 -20.79
C ASP A 1039 20.02 -28.04 -20.55
N LEU A 1040 20.55 -29.27 -20.53
CA LEU A 1040 19.73 -30.48 -20.41
C LEU A 1040 19.35 -30.81 -18.97
N ASN A 1041 20.04 -30.21 -17.98
CA ASN A 1041 19.84 -30.49 -16.56
C ASN A 1041 19.35 -29.27 -15.76
N ALA A 1042 19.18 -28.14 -16.45
CA ALA A 1042 18.74 -26.86 -15.92
C ALA A 1042 19.64 -26.30 -14.81
N ASP A 1043 20.94 -26.56 -14.87
CA ASP A 1043 21.90 -26.07 -13.89
C ASP A 1043 22.45 -24.66 -14.20
N GLY A 1044 21.94 -24.06 -15.28
CA GLY A 1044 22.30 -22.74 -15.76
C GLY A 1044 23.64 -22.71 -16.49
N ARG A 1045 24.19 -23.90 -16.81
CA ARG A 1045 25.30 -24.05 -17.74
C ARG A 1045 24.84 -24.90 -18.89
N GLU A 1046 25.27 -24.51 -20.08
CA GLU A 1046 25.01 -25.31 -21.24
C GLU A 1046 26.04 -26.44 -21.38
N GLU A 1047 25.55 -27.59 -21.80
CA GLU A 1047 26.33 -28.77 -22.12
C GLU A 1047 26.67 -28.86 -23.58
N ILE A 1048 27.78 -29.54 -23.90
CA ILE A 1048 28.17 -29.77 -25.29
C ILE A 1048 27.50 -31.05 -25.80
N ILE A 1049 26.67 -30.91 -26.83
CA ILE A 1049 26.01 -32.02 -27.52
C ILE A 1049 26.86 -32.46 -28.70
N TRP A 1050 27.22 -33.74 -28.73
CA TRP A 1050 27.97 -34.36 -29.82
C TRP A 1050 27.12 -35.40 -30.53
N GLU A 1051 27.30 -35.49 -31.84
CA GLU A 1051 26.60 -36.42 -32.70
C GLU A 1051 27.58 -37.32 -33.45
N ALA A 1052 27.26 -38.60 -33.53
CA ALA A 1052 27.99 -39.59 -34.30
C ALA A 1052 27.37 -39.78 -35.69
N ALA A 1053 28.19 -40.14 -36.69
CA ALA A 1053 27.72 -40.41 -38.07
C ALA A 1053 26.65 -41.51 -38.22
N ASN A 1054 26.36 -42.28 -37.17
CA ASN A 1054 25.25 -43.25 -37.14
C ASN A 1054 23.96 -42.69 -36.51
N GLY A 1055 23.89 -41.38 -36.24
CA GLY A 1055 22.75 -40.70 -35.63
C GLY A 1055 22.63 -40.91 -34.12
N GLN A 1056 23.74 -41.19 -33.42
CA GLN A 1056 23.77 -41.28 -31.95
C GLN A 1056 24.23 -39.94 -31.38
N ALA A 1057 23.39 -39.30 -30.55
CA ALA A 1057 23.79 -38.15 -29.76
C ALA A 1057 24.43 -38.55 -28.42
N GLY A 1058 25.24 -37.66 -27.87
CA GLY A 1058 25.78 -37.72 -26.52
C GLY A 1058 25.96 -36.31 -25.97
N VAL A 1059 26.21 -36.25 -24.66
CA VAL A 1059 26.42 -35.00 -23.92
C VAL A 1059 27.75 -35.04 -23.17
N TRP A 1060 28.40 -33.89 -23.08
CA TRP A 1060 29.40 -33.59 -22.07
C TRP A 1060 28.84 -32.55 -21.10
N PHE A 1061 28.69 -32.95 -19.85
CA PHE A 1061 28.32 -32.04 -18.78
C PHE A 1061 29.51 -31.16 -18.41
N MET A 1062 29.32 -29.85 -18.51
CA MET A 1062 30.41 -28.89 -18.43
C MET A 1062 30.39 -28.08 -17.12
N ASN A 1063 31.57 -27.61 -16.72
CA ASN A 1063 31.74 -26.56 -15.73
C ASN A 1063 32.95 -25.74 -16.17
N GLY A 1064 32.67 -24.71 -16.98
CA GLY A 1064 33.67 -24.00 -17.75
C GLY A 1064 34.47 -24.97 -18.62
N THR A 1065 35.79 -24.94 -18.53
CA THR A 1065 36.65 -25.81 -19.36
C THR A 1065 36.75 -27.27 -18.88
N ASN A 1066 36.02 -27.67 -17.83
CA ASN A 1066 36.07 -29.04 -17.30
C ASN A 1066 34.84 -29.85 -17.69
N ILE A 1067 35.05 -31.08 -18.18
CA ILE A 1067 33.99 -32.08 -18.33
C ILE A 1067 33.78 -32.75 -16.97
N THR A 1068 32.60 -32.55 -16.37
CA THR A 1068 32.23 -33.13 -15.08
C THR A 1068 31.72 -34.56 -15.25
N SER A 1069 30.99 -34.83 -16.33
CA SER A 1069 30.56 -36.17 -16.73
C SER A 1069 30.24 -36.23 -18.23
N ALA A 1070 30.12 -37.44 -18.78
CA ALA A 1070 29.81 -37.67 -20.19
C ALA A 1070 28.94 -38.91 -20.36
N ALA A 1071 27.93 -38.84 -21.22
CA ALA A 1071 27.01 -39.95 -21.47
C ALA A 1071 26.41 -39.92 -22.88
N PRO A 1072 26.00 -41.06 -23.46
CA PRO A 1072 25.15 -41.07 -24.64
C PRO A 1072 23.73 -40.59 -24.29
N ILE A 1073 23.09 -39.88 -25.22
CA ILE A 1073 21.68 -39.45 -25.11
C ILE A 1073 20.83 -40.42 -25.92
N GLY A 1074 19.85 -41.05 -25.28
CA GLY A 1074 18.87 -41.86 -25.98
C GLY A 1074 19.47 -43.00 -26.82
N HIS A 1075 18.86 -43.25 -27.98
CA HIS A 1075 19.22 -44.32 -28.91
C HIS A 1075 19.59 -43.76 -30.27
N ALA A 1076 20.45 -44.45 -31.04
CA ALA A 1076 20.81 -44.01 -32.38
C ALA A 1076 19.57 -44.01 -33.32
N ASN A 1077 19.30 -42.87 -33.97
CA ASN A 1077 18.22 -42.72 -34.96
C ASN A 1077 18.57 -43.36 -36.33
N GLY A 1078 19.83 -43.73 -36.53
CA GLY A 1078 20.32 -44.37 -37.75
C GLY A 1078 21.07 -43.40 -38.67
N SER A 1079 21.83 -43.97 -39.62
CA SER A 1079 22.64 -43.18 -40.56
C SER A 1079 21.77 -42.25 -41.41
N GLY A 1080 22.05 -40.94 -41.37
CA GLY A 1080 21.34 -39.91 -42.12
C GLY A 1080 20.32 -39.11 -41.32
N TRP A 1081 20.24 -39.33 -40.00
CA TRP A 1081 19.62 -38.42 -39.04
C TRP A 1081 20.68 -37.55 -38.39
N HIS A 1082 20.36 -36.28 -38.19
CA HIS A 1082 21.21 -35.29 -37.54
C HIS A 1082 20.40 -34.48 -36.53
N VAL A 1083 21.04 -34.03 -35.45
CA VAL A 1083 20.47 -32.99 -34.59
C VAL A 1083 20.50 -31.70 -35.40
N ALA A 1084 19.34 -31.11 -35.59
CA ALA A 1084 19.14 -29.98 -36.47
C ALA A 1084 18.89 -28.68 -35.71
N ASP A 1085 18.31 -28.77 -34.52
CA ASP A 1085 18.04 -27.64 -33.64
C ASP A 1085 17.89 -28.12 -32.18
N ILE A 1086 18.01 -27.20 -31.23
CA ILE A 1086 17.96 -27.39 -29.79
C ILE A 1086 17.18 -26.23 -29.17
N GLY A 1087 16.25 -26.53 -28.26
CA GLY A 1087 15.53 -25.53 -27.49
C GLY A 1087 14.40 -26.16 -26.69
N ASP A 1088 13.82 -25.45 -25.74
CA ASP A 1088 12.70 -25.95 -24.92
C ASP A 1088 11.38 -25.96 -25.70
N PHE A 1089 11.16 -27.00 -26.51
CA PHE A 1089 9.96 -27.16 -27.33
C PHE A 1089 8.68 -27.37 -26.50
N ASN A 1090 8.76 -27.60 -25.18
CA ASN A 1090 7.63 -28.01 -24.35
C ASN A 1090 7.33 -27.10 -23.15
N ALA A 1091 8.13 -26.03 -22.98
CA ALA A 1091 8.06 -25.06 -21.89
C ALA A 1091 8.18 -25.69 -20.50
N ASP A 1092 9.07 -26.68 -20.31
CA ASP A 1092 9.45 -27.16 -18.96
C ASP A 1092 10.72 -26.54 -18.39
N GLY A 1093 11.38 -25.65 -19.14
CA GLY A 1093 12.62 -24.99 -18.78
C GLY A 1093 13.87 -25.83 -19.05
N LEU A 1094 13.76 -26.94 -19.79
CA LEU A 1094 14.87 -27.80 -20.21
C LEU A 1094 14.95 -27.83 -21.73
N ASP A 1095 16.17 -27.82 -22.27
CA ASP A 1095 16.33 -27.91 -23.72
C ASP A 1095 16.04 -29.32 -24.25
N ASP A 1096 15.34 -29.36 -25.38
CA ASP A 1096 14.95 -30.54 -26.11
C ASP A 1096 15.76 -30.68 -27.41
N LEU A 1097 15.71 -31.85 -28.06
CA LEU A 1097 16.45 -32.08 -29.31
C LEU A 1097 15.51 -32.23 -30.51
N ALA A 1098 15.70 -31.39 -31.53
CA ALA A 1098 15.08 -31.54 -32.83
C ALA A 1098 16.01 -32.31 -33.78
N TRP A 1099 15.53 -33.45 -34.27
CA TRP A 1099 16.23 -34.30 -35.22
C TRP A 1099 15.67 -34.14 -36.62
N ARG A 1100 16.53 -34.18 -37.63
CA ARG A 1100 16.13 -34.19 -39.05
C ARG A 1100 16.81 -35.33 -39.82
N ASP A 1101 16.04 -35.99 -40.68
CA ASP A 1101 16.59 -36.94 -41.64
C ASP A 1101 16.94 -36.30 -43.00
N SER A 1102 17.81 -36.96 -43.75
CA SER A 1102 18.24 -36.56 -45.10
C SER A 1102 17.11 -36.35 -46.14
N GLY A 1103 15.90 -36.81 -45.86
CA GLY A 1103 14.74 -36.58 -46.71
C GLY A 1103 13.80 -35.50 -46.20
N GLY A 1104 14.16 -34.80 -45.12
CA GLY A 1104 13.40 -33.68 -44.55
C GLY A 1104 12.31 -34.09 -43.57
N GLN A 1105 12.43 -35.23 -42.88
CA GLN A 1105 11.55 -35.56 -41.76
C GLN A 1105 12.12 -35.02 -40.46
N ALA A 1106 11.32 -34.29 -39.68
CA ALA A 1106 11.69 -33.89 -38.32
C ALA A 1106 11.10 -34.82 -37.25
N VAL A 1107 11.83 -34.97 -36.15
CA VAL A 1107 11.43 -35.67 -34.91
C VAL A 1107 11.89 -34.83 -33.73
N ILE A 1108 10.99 -34.51 -32.80
CA ILE A 1108 11.37 -33.87 -31.54
C ILE A 1108 11.50 -34.93 -30.46
N TRP A 1109 12.58 -34.84 -29.70
CA TRP A 1109 12.75 -35.53 -28.43
C TRP A 1109 12.60 -34.51 -27.31
N THR A 1110 11.51 -34.62 -26.54
CA THR A 1110 11.42 -33.87 -25.30
C THR A 1110 12.20 -34.58 -24.20
N MET A 1111 12.99 -33.85 -23.43
CA MET A 1111 14.09 -34.36 -22.63
C MET A 1111 13.95 -33.97 -21.16
N ASN A 1112 14.54 -34.78 -20.29
CA ASN A 1112 14.87 -34.40 -18.92
C ASN A 1112 16.19 -35.08 -18.56
N GLU A 1113 17.26 -34.28 -18.51
CA GLU A 1113 18.64 -34.75 -18.53
C GLU A 1113 18.87 -35.72 -19.72
N LEU A 1114 19.17 -36.99 -19.42
CA LEU A 1114 19.44 -38.02 -20.41
C LEU A 1114 18.18 -38.81 -20.83
N ASN A 1115 17.03 -38.53 -20.21
CA ASN A 1115 15.80 -39.27 -20.45
C ASN A 1115 14.98 -38.61 -21.55
N ILE A 1116 14.66 -39.38 -22.59
CA ILE A 1116 13.65 -38.99 -23.58
C ILE A 1116 12.27 -39.20 -22.94
N LEU A 1117 11.56 -38.12 -22.66
CA LEU A 1117 10.19 -38.12 -22.16
C LEU A 1117 9.22 -38.50 -23.27
N THR A 1118 9.34 -37.84 -24.41
CA THR A 1118 8.59 -38.18 -25.62
C THR A 1118 9.48 -38.09 -26.85
N ALA A 1119 9.24 -38.97 -27.83
CA ALA A 1119 9.83 -38.88 -29.16
C ALA A 1119 8.70 -38.92 -30.19
N GLY A 1120 8.50 -37.83 -30.90
CA GLY A 1120 7.39 -37.69 -31.84
C GLY A 1120 7.83 -37.14 -33.19
N ILE A 1121 7.19 -37.63 -34.24
CA ILE A 1121 7.38 -37.09 -35.59
C ILE A 1121 6.71 -35.72 -35.64
N ALA A 1122 7.50 -34.68 -35.89
CA ALA A 1122 7.00 -33.33 -36.10
C ALA A 1122 6.63 -33.14 -37.56
N GLY A 1123 5.34 -32.92 -37.81
CA GLY A 1123 4.81 -32.58 -39.13
C GLY A 1123 5.04 -33.63 -40.23
N GLY A 1124 4.77 -33.21 -41.46
CA GLY A 1124 5.03 -33.99 -42.67
C GLY A 1124 6.48 -33.84 -43.13
N ARG A 1125 6.90 -34.68 -44.09
CA ARG A 1125 8.23 -34.60 -44.68
C ARG A 1125 8.32 -33.40 -45.65
N ASN A 1126 9.17 -32.42 -45.37
CA ASN A 1126 9.30 -31.19 -46.16
C ASN A 1126 10.14 -31.35 -47.44
N GLY A 1127 10.91 -32.43 -47.57
CA GLY A 1127 11.82 -32.64 -48.70
C GLY A 1127 13.27 -32.35 -48.33
N ALA A 1128 14.20 -32.84 -49.15
CA ALA A 1128 15.64 -32.73 -48.88
C ALA A 1128 16.18 -31.31 -49.10
N GLU A 1129 15.43 -30.47 -49.81
CA GLU A 1129 15.75 -29.09 -50.14
C GLU A 1129 15.47 -28.08 -49.02
N TRP A 1130 14.84 -28.51 -47.92
CA TRP A 1130 14.51 -27.70 -46.75
C TRP A 1130 15.38 -28.08 -45.57
N GLU A 1131 16.07 -27.12 -44.97
CA GLU A 1131 16.90 -27.30 -43.77
C GLU A 1131 16.22 -26.67 -42.55
N ILE A 1132 16.42 -27.25 -41.37
CA ILE A 1132 16.07 -26.62 -40.09
C ILE A 1132 17.28 -25.80 -39.66
N VAL A 1133 17.04 -24.63 -39.10
CA VAL A 1133 18.04 -23.81 -38.41
C VAL A 1133 17.54 -23.49 -37.02
#